data_AF-A0A8L0DQA7-F1
#
_entry.id   AF-A0A8L0DQA7-F1
#
_cell.length_a   1.000
_cell.length_b   1.000
_cell.length_c   1.000
_cell.angle_alpha   90.00
_cell.angle_beta   90.00
_cell.angle_gamma   90.00
#
_symmetry.space_group_name_H-M   'P 1'
#
loop_
_entity.id
_entity.type
_entity.pdbx_description
1 polymer ?
#
loop_
_entity_poly.entity_id
_entity_poly.type
_entity_poly.pdbx_seq_one_letter_code
_entity_poly.pdbx_strand_id
1 'polypeptide(L)'
;MDVTTCLKSLLLAIHQYRDNRTAHNAAQLQKQVEELSGMQCVRLLSSGQVLPSECVCGLVELAGDPNTSPALTGTIISLLAQLVCDDESRDVLQSSYNLTSTLASIIHCHSSTPREPLVLQCLKVLQRLTYNGRIFHCANYIHELIDFLMSNIQSHNDDITMPCLGLMANLVRYNLSVQTHIKALSNVKVFYRTLINFLAHNSLTVVVFALSILASLTLNEDVGEKLFHSKNIHQTFQLIFNIIVNGDGTLTRKYSVDLLVDLLKNPKMADYLTRYEHFSVCVSQVLGLLHVKDPDSAAKVLELLLALCGVSGLRSLLCEVVFRPAAPRLRAASRRQGVGLDAGQKTEPGLALIQWLSSPAEGEELCCLQALQLLTELLEEALGSQVVSVCVLGFVELLVPVVLDLLQGLDPAAPDSQLRTHCIRTTHTTSLLLMLCSEDSVCRVVSRQMSSQLCLSQVELLLSCCHNNDPLTCPLTGHDSSLSQVCGEAVLKAVELMSKLRQQVKDMETSFYRILQDQRMVTPLSLALTSSHREHVQTGLRLLLEATPLPDFPSLVLGESIAANNAYRQREAELSVKRVAVQQDVPAPMGKSLSGPSPSSPSHSIHSLIEKLQNGMELQDQMKDVRVSEIMDVYEQKISSLASKEGRLQDLLEAKALALSQADRLITQYRCQRAQAEAEARKLASMLKEAEQRREALQVELGSQVLEAERAKGDIKELLQHNARLQADSQEHQSLKGSYNQLLNRFNESERLLKELQVAHISLIKQMDTLRKTQDTLRLQHDKALCELKERQEQMKSFQSELQQRDCDITGLRGELRGQEERGRAKEKEREELEETVDILRKELNKTELARKDASIRASSLELQKAQVEAKLQKKEDELNKHSSMIAMIHSLSSGKQKSDVNLSL
;
A
#
# COMPACT_ATOMS: atom_id res chain seq x y z
N MET A 1 20.23 51.36 -0.07
CA MET A 1 19.68 51.86 -1.34
C MET A 1 18.39 51.13 -1.63
N ASP A 2 17.42 51.77 -2.29
CA ASP A 2 16.21 51.10 -2.78
C ASP A 2 16.57 50.11 -3.90
N VAL A 3 15.97 48.92 -3.91
CA VAL A 3 16.20 47.82 -4.88
C VAL A 3 16.01 48.32 -6.30
N THR A 4 15.00 49.15 -6.53
CA THR A 4 14.70 49.75 -7.83
C THR A 4 15.85 50.61 -8.36
N THR A 5 16.57 51.29 -7.46
CA THR A 5 17.71 52.14 -7.82
C THR A 5 18.92 51.29 -8.19
N CYS A 6 19.18 50.21 -7.43
CA CYS A 6 20.24 49.25 -7.73
C CYS A 6 20.02 48.53 -9.07
N LEU A 7 18.77 48.19 -9.41
CA LEU A 7 18.45 47.58 -10.70
C LEU A 7 18.66 48.52 -11.88
N LYS A 8 18.30 49.81 -11.73
CA LYS A 8 18.56 50.82 -12.78
C LYS A 8 20.06 51.04 -12.99
N SER A 9 20.85 51.11 -11.92
CA SER A 9 22.30 51.26 -12.02
C SER A 9 22.97 50.03 -12.62
N LEU A 10 22.49 48.82 -12.29
CA LEU A 10 22.94 47.58 -12.90
C LEU A 10 22.66 47.55 -14.41
N LEU A 11 21.43 47.86 -14.84
CA LEU A 11 21.06 47.87 -16.26
C LEU A 11 21.93 48.86 -17.05
N LEU A 12 22.21 50.04 -16.47
CA LEU A 12 23.12 51.01 -17.09
C LEU A 12 24.55 50.46 -17.24
N ALA A 13 25.07 49.79 -16.20
CA ALA A 13 26.41 49.20 -16.24
C ALA A 13 26.50 48.05 -17.27
N ILE A 14 25.44 47.26 -17.43
CA ILE A 14 25.33 46.22 -18.47
C ILE A 14 25.46 46.85 -19.87
N HIS A 15 24.70 47.91 -20.15
CA HIS A 15 24.76 48.61 -21.44
C HIS A 15 26.15 49.22 -21.69
N GLN A 16 26.73 49.91 -20.70
CA GLN A 16 28.07 50.51 -20.82
C GLN A 16 29.17 49.49 -21.11
N TYR A 17 29.10 48.31 -20.49
CA TYR A 17 30.04 47.23 -20.76
C TYR A 17 29.81 46.57 -22.13
N ARG A 18 28.55 46.42 -22.54
CA ARG A 18 28.18 45.89 -23.87
C ARG A 18 28.70 46.79 -24.99
N ASP A 19 28.57 48.10 -24.84
CA ASP A 19 29.00 49.10 -25.82
C ASP A 19 30.53 49.27 -25.83
N ASN A 20 31.19 49.16 -24.67
CA ASN A 20 32.63 49.34 -24.56
C ASN A 20 33.27 48.45 -23.47
N ARG A 21 34.00 47.41 -23.88
CA ARG A 21 34.61 46.39 -23.01
C ARG A 21 35.94 46.83 -22.41
N THR A 22 35.92 47.90 -21.63
CA THR A 22 37.11 48.35 -20.89
C THR A 22 37.21 47.69 -19.53
N ALA A 23 38.43 47.60 -18.97
CA ALA A 23 38.64 47.11 -17.61
C ALA A 23 37.89 47.95 -16.55
N HIS A 24 37.71 49.25 -16.80
CA HIS A 24 36.93 50.13 -15.95
C HIS A 24 35.44 49.74 -15.93
N ASN A 25 34.85 49.55 -17.12
CA ASN A 25 33.44 49.15 -17.24
C ASN A 25 33.21 47.73 -16.67
N ALA A 26 34.17 46.82 -16.83
CA ALA A 26 34.12 45.49 -16.24
C ALA A 26 34.10 45.56 -14.70
N ALA A 27 34.99 46.35 -14.09
CA ALA A 27 35.04 46.55 -12.64
C ALA A 27 33.78 47.24 -12.09
N GLN A 28 33.23 48.21 -12.84
CA GLN A 28 31.98 48.88 -12.47
C GLN A 28 30.80 47.91 -12.51
N LEU A 29 30.66 47.09 -13.56
CA LEU A 29 29.63 46.07 -13.64
C LEU A 29 29.78 45.04 -12.53
N GLN A 30 30.99 44.55 -12.28
CA GLN A 30 31.27 43.60 -11.19
C GLN A 30 30.80 44.14 -9.84
N LYS A 31 31.13 45.41 -9.54
CA LYS A 31 30.68 46.08 -8.31
C LYS A 31 29.17 46.13 -8.19
N GLN A 32 28.45 46.46 -9.27
CA GLN A 32 26.97 46.51 -9.25
C GLN A 32 26.34 45.13 -9.04
N VAL A 33 26.94 44.08 -9.61
CA VAL A 33 26.49 42.69 -9.40
C VAL A 33 26.71 42.25 -7.94
N GLU A 34 27.86 42.59 -7.36
CA GLU A 34 28.19 42.30 -5.95
C GLU A 34 27.29 43.06 -4.98
N GLU A 35 26.98 44.34 -5.26
CA GLU A 35 26.04 45.15 -4.48
C GLU A 35 24.64 44.52 -4.48
N LEU A 36 24.13 44.07 -5.63
CA LEU A 36 22.84 43.39 -5.72
C LEU A 36 22.85 42.03 -5.01
N SER A 37 23.95 41.28 -5.13
CA SER A 37 24.12 39.97 -4.49
C SER A 37 24.07 40.08 -2.95
N GLY A 38 24.65 41.15 -2.39
CA GLY A 38 24.60 41.44 -0.96
C GLY A 38 23.20 41.73 -0.41
N MET A 39 22.23 42.06 -1.28
CA MET A 39 20.85 42.37 -0.87
C MET A 39 19.95 41.13 -0.74
N GLN A 40 20.43 39.92 -1.08
CA GLN A 40 19.67 38.65 -0.99
C GLN A 40 18.25 38.75 -1.58
N CYS A 41 18.15 39.22 -2.82
CA CYS A 41 16.88 39.45 -3.48
C CYS A 41 16.24 38.15 -4.03
N VAL A 42 15.83 37.24 -3.13
CA VAL A 42 15.27 35.90 -3.40
C VAL A 42 13.96 35.91 -4.21
N ARG A 43 13.36 37.09 -4.45
CA ARG A 43 12.06 37.25 -5.15
C ARG A 43 12.06 38.33 -6.23
N LEU A 44 13.21 38.56 -6.87
CA LEU A 44 13.35 39.55 -7.96
C LEU A 44 12.46 39.24 -9.17
N LEU A 45 12.27 37.95 -9.45
CA LEU A 45 11.56 37.46 -10.64
C LEU A 45 10.06 37.22 -10.41
N SER A 46 9.59 37.20 -9.17
CA SER A 46 8.17 36.94 -8.82
C SER A 46 7.28 38.17 -8.99
N SER A 47 7.85 39.33 -9.35
CA SER A 47 7.09 40.51 -9.74
C SER A 47 7.18 40.61 -11.26
N GLY A 48 6.05 40.67 -11.97
CA GLY A 48 5.98 40.89 -13.42
C GLY A 48 6.49 42.26 -13.88
N GLN A 49 7.45 42.82 -13.17
CA GLN A 49 8.14 44.07 -13.45
C GLN A 49 9.14 43.85 -14.58
N VAL A 50 9.10 44.74 -15.56
CA VAL A 50 9.97 44.69 -16.75
C VAL A 50 11.44 44.89 -16.37
N LEU A 51 11.74 45.71 -15.36
CA LEU A 51 13.11 46.09 -15.03
C LEU A 51 14.00 44.93 -14.53
N PRO A 52 13.58 44.09 -13.56
CA PRO A 52 14.31 42.87 -13.21
C PRO A 52 14.54 41.94 -14.40
N SER A 53 13.54 41.79 -15.28
CA SER A 53 13.62 40.92 -16.46
C SER A 53 14.71 41.37 -17.44
N GLU A 54 14.74 42.67 -17.78
CA GLU A 54 15.79 43.23 -18.65
C GLU A 54 17.20 43.09 -18.04
N CYS A 55 17.33 43.27 -16.72
CA CYS A 55 18.62 43.06 -16.04
C CYS A 55 19.08 41.60 -16.15
N VAL A 56 18.19 40.63 -15.92
CA VAL A 56 18.52 39.21 -16.00
C VAL A 56 18.83 38.79 -17.44
N CYS A 57 18.04 39.22 -18.43
CA CYS A 57 18.35 39.03 -19.85
C CYS A 57 19.76 39.51 -20.19
N GLY A 58 20.09 40.76 -19.84
CA GLY A 58 21.40 41.35 -20.12
C GLY A 58 22.55 40.61 -19.44
N LEU A 59 22.37 40.15 -18.20
CA LEU A 59 23.37 39.35 -17.49
C LEU A 59 23.59 37.97 -18.12
N VAL A 60 22.53 37.29 -18.53
CA VAL A 60 22.63 35.97 -19.18
C VAL A 60 23.32 36.09 -20.54
N GLU A 61 23.01 37.11 -21.34
CA GLU A 61 23.69 37.41 -22.60
C GLU A 61 25.20 37.64 -22.38
N LEU A 62 25.56 38.46 -21.40
CA LEU A 62 26.97 38.77 -21.10
C LEU A 62 27.75 37.55 -20.59
N ALA A 63 27.12 36.68 -19.78
CA ALA A 63 27.74 35.46 -19.28
C ALA A 63 28.03 34.45 -20.41
N GLY A 64 27.17 34.41 -21.44
CA GLY A 64 27.34 33.53 -22.59
C GLY A 64 28.35 34.02 -23.65
N ASP A 65 28.81 35.27 -23.56
CA ASP A 65 29.77 35.82 -24.51
C ASP A 65 31.21 35.35 -24.20
N PRO A 66 31.90 34.67 -25.14
CA PRO A 66 33.26 34.19 -24.93
C PRO A 66 34.30 35.30 -24.70
N ASN A 67 33.98 36.55 -25.03
CA ASN A 67 34.86 37.69 -24.82
C ASN A 67 34.73 38.32 -23.42
N THR A 68 33.77 37.87 -22.61
CA THR A 68 33.63 38.32 -21.23
C THR A 68 34.69 37.66 -20.35
N SER A 69 35.37 38.43 -19.50
CA SER A 69 36.43 37.88 -18.65
C SER A 69 35.89 36.80 -17.70
N PRO A 70 36.60 35.67 -17.48
CA PRO A 70 36.12 34.57 -16.62
C PRO A 70 35.76 34.99 -15.19
N ALA A 71 36.48 35.99 -14.64
CA ALA A 71 36.20 36.53 -13.30
C ALA A 71 34.81 37.19 -13.24
N LEU A 72 34.52 38.09 -14.19
CA LEU A 72 33.21 38.73 -14.30
C LEU A 72 32.10 37.71 -14.57
N THR A 73 32.33 36.73 -15.45
CA THR A 73 31.39 35.64 -15.72
C THR A 73 31.06 34.86 -14.43
N GLY A 74 32.07 34.54 -13.62
CA GLY A 74 31.88 33.88 -12.33
C GLY A 74 31.05 34.72 -11.33
N THR A 75 31.26 36.04 -11.29
CA THR A 75 30.45 36.94 -10.45
C THR A 75 29.00 37.01 -10.91
N ILE A 76 28.76 37.08 -12.22
CA ILE A 76 27.40 37.05 -12.80
C ILE A 76 26.69 35.74 -12.47
N ILE A 77 27.36 34.60 -12.67
CA ILE A 77 26.79 33.28 -12.34
C ILE A 77 26.50 33.16 -10.84
N SER A 78 27.30 33.77 -9.97
CA SER A 78 27.05 33.76 -8.52
C SER A 78 25.74 34.46 -8.16
N LEU A 79 25.46 35.61 -8.79
CA LEU A 79 24.19 36.31 -8.62
C LEU A 79 23.02 35.48 -9.18
N LEU A 80 23.15 34.94 -10.40
CA LEU A 80 22.12 34.09 -10.99
C LEU A 80 21.83 32.85 -10.13
N ALA A 81 22.86 32.27 -9.49
CA ALA A 81 22.70 31.14 -8.57
C ALA A 81 21.85 31.46 -7.32
N GLN A 82 21.80 32.73 -6.90
CA GLN A 82 20.94 33.18 -5.80
C GLN A 82 19.47 33.30 -6.21
N LEU A 83 19.21 33.53 -7.51
CA LEU A 83 17.86 33.56 -8.09
C LEU A 83 17.28 32.15 -8.32
N VAL A 84 18.12 31.11 -8.26
CA VAL A 84 17.72 29.68 -8.33
C VAL A 84 17.34 29.21 -6.92
N CYS A 85 16.30 29.82 -6.35
CA CYS A 85 15.86 29.62 -4.96
C CYS A 85 14.55 28.86 -4.83
N ASP A 86 13.58 29.11 -5.70
CA ASP A 86 12.24 28.52 -5.69
C ASP A 86 11.87 27.95 -7.07
N ASP A 87 10.82 27.13 -7.13
CA ASP A 87 10.40 26.42 -8.35
C ASP A 87 9.97 27.39 -9.47
N GLU A 88 9.27 28.47 -9.12
CA GLU A 88 8.79 29.47 -10.07
C GLU A 88 9.96 30.22 -10.72
N SER A 89 10.88 30.74 -9.91
CA SER A 89 12.08 31.41 -10.41
C SER A 89 12.93 30.49 -11.30
N ARG A 90 13.02 29.21 -10.97
CA ARG A 90 13.75 28.21 -11.78
C ARG A 90 13.09 27.98 -13.13
N ASP A 91 11.78 27.82 -13.15
CA ASP A 91 11.01 27.64 -14.38
C ASP A 91 11.12 28.87 -15.28
N VAL A 92 11.06 30.09 -14.74
CA VAL A 92 11.25 31.32 -15.53
C VAL A 92 12.68 31.41 -16.06
N LEU A 93 13.70 31.13 -15.25
CA LEU A 93 15.11 31.10 -15.67
C LEU A 93 15.37 30.08 -16.79
N GLN A 94 14.69 28.95 -16.77
CA GLN A 94 14.83 27.90 -17.77
C GLN A 94 14.03 28.19 -19.05
N SER A 95 12.77 28.64 -18.93
CA SER A 95 11.85 28.81 -20.06
C SER A 95 11.98 30.16 -20.77
N SER A 96 12.19 31.25 -20.02
CA SER A 96 12.20 32.62 -20.55
C SER A 96 13.60 33.11 -20.90
N TYR A 97 14.62 32.75 -20.11
CA TYR A 97 15.98 33.29 -20.24
C TYR A 97 17.00 32.30 -20.81
N ASN A 98 16.61 31.03 -21.06
CA ASN A 98 17.46 29.99 -21.63
C ASN A 98 18.81 29.78 -20.89
N LEU A 99 18.81 29.98 -19.55
CA LEU A 99 20.03 29.93 -18.73
C LEU A 99 20.74 28.57 -18.82
N THR A 100 19.99 27.48 -18.97
CA THR A 100 20.54 26.12 -19.13
C THR A 100 21.47 26.01 -20.33
N SER A 101 21.09 26.56 -21.48
CA SER A 101 21.90 26.55 -22.70
C SER A 101 23.16 27.39 -22.55
N THR A 102 23.06 28.55 -21.89
CA THR A 102 24.19 29.44 -21.64
C THR A 102 25.24 28.77 -20.76
N LEU A 103 24.82 28.15 -19.65
CA LEU A 103 25.74 27.44 -18.76
C LEU A 103 26.37 26.21 -19.42
N ALA A 104 25.61 25.47 -20.24
CA ALA A 104 26.14 24.35 -21.01
C ALA A 104 27.21 24.79 -22.02
N SER A 105 26.99 25.92 -22.71
CA SER A 105 27.96 26.54 -23.62
C SER A 105 29.28 26.89 -22.90
N ILE A 106 29.20 27.50 -21.71
CA ILE A 106 30.39 27.86 -20.93
C ILE A 106 31.20 26.62 -20.55
N ILE A 107 30.54 25.52 -20.14
CA ILE A 107 31.21 24.24 -19.84
C ILE A 107 31.88 23.66 -21.08
N HIS A 108 31.19 23.71 -22.23
CA HIS A 108 31.76 23.23 -23.49
C HIS A 108 33.04 24.00 -23.87
N CYS A 109 33.03 25.32 -23.76
CA CYS A 109 34.19 26.18 -24.03
C CYS A 109 35.39 25.90 -23.12
N HIS A 110 35.17 25.43 -21.88
CA HIS A 110 36.22 25.10 -20.91
C HIS A 110 36.38 23.58 -20.69
N SER A 111 35.95 22.76 -21.66
CA SER A 111 35.92 21.30 -21.52
C SER A 111 37.31 20.67 -21.38
N SER A 112 38.37 21.33 -21.85
CA SER A 112 39.77 20.91 -21.71
C SER A 112 40.36 21.13 -20.31
N THR A 113 39.74 21.99 -19.50
CA THR A 113 40.19 22.36 -18.15
C THR A 113 39.06 22.17 -17.11
N PRO A 114 38.55 20.94 -16.94
CA PRO A 114 37.32 20.68 -16.18
C PRO A 114 37.43 20.96 -14.66
N ARG A 115 38.65 21.18 -14.14
CA ARG A 115 38.91 21.53 -12.73
C ARG A 115 38.86 23.02 -12.44
N GLU A 116 38.64 23.86 -13.45
CA GLU A 116 38.52 25.30 -13.24
C GLU A 116 37.32 25.64 -12.34
N PRO A 117 37.46 26.62 -11.42
CA PRO A 117 36.38 27.02 -10.51
C PRO A 117 35.09 27.40 -11.23
N LEU A 118 35.20 28.02 -12.42
CA LEU A 118 34.07 28.42 -13.25
C LEU A 118 33.24 27.21 -13.72
N VAL A 119 33.89 26.13 -14.15
CA VAL A 119 33.21 24.89 -14.58
C VAL A 119 32.47 24.26 -13.40
N LEU A 120 33.13 24.16 -12.24
CA LEU A 120 32.51 23.64 -11.02
C LEU A 120 31.30 24.48 -10.58
N GLN A 121 31.39 25.80 -10.70
CA GLN A 121 30.30 26.71 -10.42
C GLN A 121 29.13 26.50 -11.38
N CYS A 122 29.38 26.43 -12.69
CA CYS A 122 28.37 26.15 -13.71
C CYS A 122 27.66 24.81 -13.46
N LEU A 123 28.41 23.74 -13.14
CA LEU A 123 27.84 22.42 -12.83
C LEU A 123 26.90 22.47 -11.63
N LYS A 124 27.28 23.16 -10.55
CA LYS A 124 26.43 23.32 -9.35
C LYS A 124 25.16 24.12 -9.64
N VAL A 125 25.25 25.19 -10.42
CA VAL A 125 24.09 26.01 -10.80
C VAL A 125 23.16 25.21 -11.72
N LEU A 126 23.71 24.52 -12.72
CA LEU A 126 22.94 23.62 -13.58
C LEU A 126 22.26 22.52 -12.78
N GLN A 127 22.92 21.91 -11.80
CA GLN A 127 22.29 20.91 -10.94
C GLN A 127 21.08 21.48 -10.18
N ARG A 128 21.16 22.71 -9.67
CA ARG A 128 20.02 23.34 -8.98
C ARG A 128 18.90 23.74 -9.95
N LEU A 129 19.26 24.25 -11.13
CA LEU A 129 18.32 24.69 -12.16
C LEU A 129 17.55 23.52 -12.77
N THR A 130 18.24 22.41 -13.06
CA THR A 130 17.66 21.23 -13.73
C THR A 130 16.88 20.28 -12.81
N TYR A 131 16.97 20.45 -11.50
CA TYR A 131 16.28 19.57 -10.55
C TYR A 131 14.75 19.71 -10.68
N ASN A 132 14.02 18.61 -10.87
CA ASN A 132 12.56 18.59 -11.15
C ASN A 132 12.08 19.37 -12.39
N GLY A 133 12.98 19.89 -13.24
CA GLY A 133 12.62 20.62 -14.45
C GLY A 133 12.54 19.72 -15.69
N ARG A 134 11.62 20.01 -16.61
CA ARG A 134 11.60 19.37 -17.94
C ARG A 134 12.66 20.01 -18.84
N ILE A 135 13.60 19.21 -19.32
CA ILE A 135 14.70 19.74 -20.12
C ILE A 135 14.40 19.49 -21.59
N PHE A 136 14.38 20.56 -22.38
CA PHE A 136 14.23 20.45 -23.81
C PHE A 136 15.53 19.90 -24.41
N HIS A 137 15.49 18.64 -24.86
CA HIS A 137 16.63 17.96 -25.49
C HIS A 137 17.15 18.67 -26.75
N CYS A 138 16.33 19.49 -27.40
CA CYS A 138 16.75 20.33 -28.55
C CYS A 138 17.40 21.65 -28.13
N ALA A 139 17.60 21.91 -26.83
CA ALA A 139 18.35 23.07 -26.38
C ALA A 139 19.83 22.93 -26.76
N ASN A 140 20.45 24.05 -27.17
CA ASN A 140 21.83 24.04 -27.64
C ASN A 140 22.78 23.52 -26.54
N TYR A 141 23.82 22.79 -26.94
CA TYR A 141 24.90 22.27 -26.08
C TYR A 141 24.54 21.16 -25.10
N ILE A 142 23.32 20.61 -25.11
CA ILE A 142 22.93 19.52 -24.20
C ILE A 142 23.63 18.20 -24.55
N HIS A 143 23.85 17.89 -25.83
CA HIS A 143 24.57 16.68 -26.25
C HIS A 143 26.04 16.72 -25.80
N GLU A 144 26.69 17.85 -26.05
CA GLU A 144 28.07 18.12 -25.64
C GLU A 144 28.22 18.08 -24.12
N LEU A 145 27.20 18.56 -23.38
CA LEU A 145 27.16 18.45 -21.93
C LEU A 145 27.05 16.99 -21.47
N ILE A 146 26.19 16.17 -22.10
CA ILE A 146 26.06 14.73 -21.77
C ILE A 146 27.40 14.01 -21.98
N ASP A 147 28.07 14.26 -23.11
CA ASP A 147 29.38 13.68 -23.42
C ASP A 147 30.45 14.09 -22.40
N PHE A 148 30.48 15.37 -22.02
CA PHE A 148 31.37 15.90 -20.99
C PHE A 148 31.12 15.21 -19.64
N LEU A 149 29.86 15.09 -19.22
CA LEU A 149 29.48 14.47 -17.95
C LEU A 149 29.86 12.99 -17.93
N MET A 150 29.53 12.23 -18.98
CA MET A 150 29.88 10.81 -19.07
C MET A 150 31.39 10.59 -19.01
N SER A 151 32.16 11.38 -19.74
CA SER A 151 33.62 11.27 -19.77
C SER A 151 34.25 11.53 -18.39
N ASN A 152 33.76 12.55 -17.67
CA ASN A 152 34.28 12.90 -16.34
C ASN A 152 33.82 11.93 -15.23
N ILE A 153 32.64 11.33 -15.35
CA ILE A 153 32.18 10.28 -14.42
C ILE A 153 33.03 9.01 -14.61
N GLN A 154 33.41 8.67 -15.84
CA GLN A 154 34.23 7.50 -16.15
C GLN A 154 35.72 7.68 -15.82
N SER A 155 36.24 8.91 -15.80
CA SER A 155 37.65 9.21 -15.51
C SER A 155 37.99 9.23 -14.02
N HIS A 156 37.00 9.07 -13.12
CA HIS A 156 37.16 9.10 -11.65
C HIS A 156 37.88 10.37 -11.13
N ASN A 157 37.53 11.54 -11.68
CA ASN A 157 38.06 12.82 -11.19
C ASN A 157 37.28 13.27 -9.95
N ASP A 158 37.78 12.93 -8.76
CA ASP A 158 37.04 13.07 -7.48
C ASP A 158 36.45 14.47 -7.25
N ASP A 159 37.13 15.54 -7.67
CA ASP A 159 36.72 16.94 -7.44
C ASP A 159 35.40 17.32 -8.15
N ILE A 160 35.12 16.72 -9.31
CA ILE A 160 33.96 17.06 -10.17
C ILE A 160 32.99 15.90 -10.36
N THR A 161 33.38 14.69 -9.98
CA THR A 161 32.56 13.47 -10.17
C THR A 161 31.19 13.61 -9.50
N MET A 162 31.14 14.12 -8.26
CA MET A 162 29.87 14.28 -7.54
C MET A 162 28.92 15.30 -8.21
N PRO A 163 29.34 16.54 -8.54
CA PRO A 163 28.53 17.46 -9.34
C PRO A 163 28.08 16.89 -10.69
N CYS A 164 28.96 16.18 -11.41
CA CYS A 164 28.64 15.57 -12.68
C CYS A 164 27.57 14.47 -12.55
N LEU A 165 27.68 13.62 -11.52
CA LEU A 165 26.68 12.60 -11.20
C LEU A 165 25.34 13.24 -10.85
N GLY A 166 25.33 14.27 -10.01
CA GLY A 166 24.12 14.97 -9.61
C GLY A 166 23.40 15.63 -10.79
N LEU A 167 24.14 16.31 -11.67
CA LEU A 167 23.58 16.90 -12.88
C LEU A 167 23.07 15.81 -13.84
N MET A 168 23.86 14.76 -14.08
CA MET A 168 23.43 13.63 -14.92
C MET A 168 22.13 12.99 -14.39
N ALA A 169 22.00 12.82 -13.07
CA ALA A 169 20.79 12.29 -12.44
C ALA A 169 19.55 13.14 -12.76
N ASN A 170 19.67 14.47 -12.77
CA ASN A 170 18.58 15.35 -13.19
C ASN A 170 18.27 15.22 -14.69
N LEU A 171 19.31 15.22 -15.53
CA LEU A 171 19.14 15.16 -16.99
C LEU A 171 18.40 13.89 -17.42
N VAL A 172 18.68 12.75 -16.78
CA VAL A 172 18.04 11.47 -17.13
C VAL A 172 16.66 11.30 -16.51
N ARG A 173 16.34 11.96 -15.40
CA ARG A 173 15.06 11.82 -14.72
C ARG A 173 13.95 12.49 -15.54
N TYR A 174 12.90 11.75 -15.87
CA TYR A 174 11.74 12.20 -16.67
C TYR A 174 12.02 12.74 -18.09
N ASN A 175 13.23 12.62 -18.64
CA ASN A 175 13.55 13.04 -20.01
C ASN A 175 13.84 11.84 -20.92
N LEU A 176 12.81 11.31 -21.58
CA LEU A 176 12.91 10.10 -22.42
C LEU A 176 13.90 10.24 -23.59
N SER A 177 13.98 11.43 -24.18
CA SER A 177 14.92 11.74 -25.27
C SER A 177 16.38 11.61 -24.82
N VAL A 178 16.71 12.19 -23.66
CA VAL A 178 18.06 12.08 -23.04
C VAL A 178 18.38 10.63 -22.68
N GLN A 179 17.42 9.91 -22.07
CA GLN A 179 17.59 8.49 -21.75
C GLN A 179 17.90 7.65 -22.99
N THR A 180 17.15 7.88 -24.08
CA THR A 180 17.32 7.16 -25.35
C THR A 180 18.67 7.48 -26.00
N HIS A 181 19.08 8.74 -25.98
CA HIS A 181 20.38 9.17 -26.48
C HIS A 181 21.54 8.47 -25.74
N ILE A 182 21.54 8.49 -24.41
CA ILE A 182 22.57 7.83 -23.60
C ILE A 182 22.61 6.31 -23.84
N LYS A 183 21.45 5.67 -23.98
CA LYS A 183 21.35 4.23 -24.28
C LYS A 183 21.93 3.87 -25.66
N ALA A 184 21.88 4.80 -26.62
CA ALA A 184 22.42 4.60 -27.96
C ALA A 184 23.95 4.76 -28.04
N LEU A 185 24.60 5.29 -27.00
CA LEU A 185 26.06 5.48 -26.98
C LEU A 185 26.80 4.13 -26.87
N SER A 186 27.87 3.98 -27.66
CA SER A 186 28.62 2.72 -27.77
C SER A 186 29.31 2.27 -26.46
N ASN A 187 29.61 3.21 -25.57
CA ASN A 187 30.29 2.98 -24.28
C ASN A 187 29.32 2.84 -23.08
N VAL A 188 28.00 2.75 -23.30
CA VAL A 188 26.99 2.70 -22.23
C VAL A 188 27.20 1.54 -21.24
N LYS A 189 27.69 0.38 -21.70
CA LYS A 189 27.98 -0.78 -20.83
C LYS A 189 29.09 -0.49 -19.83
N VAL A 190 30.12 0.25 -20.24
CA VAL A 190 31.22 0.68 -19.36
C VAL A 190 30.68 1.68 -18.34
N PHE A 191 29.85 2.62 -18.79
CA PHE A 191 29.19 3.59 -17.93
C PHE A 191 28.36 2.92 -16.82
N TYR A 192 27.52 1.93 -17.15
CA TYR A 192 26.77 1.18 -16.14
C TYR A 192 27.67 0.47 -15.12
N ARG A 193 28.79 -0.12 -15.57
CA ARG A 193 29.76 -0.75 -14.66
C ARG A 193 30.37 0.26 -13.70
N THR A 194 30.72 1.45 -14.19
CA THR A 194 31.22 2.55 -13.36
C THR A 194 30.19 2.98 -12.32
N LEU A 195 28.92 3.16 -12.71
CA LEU A 195 27.84 3.53 -11.78
C LEU A 195 27.58 2.46 -10.71
N ILE A 196 27.63 1.17 -11.07
CA ILE A 196 27.48 0.07 -10.11
C ILE A 196 28.63 0.10 -9.08
N ASN A 197 29.86 0.39 -9.50
CA ASN A 197 30.98 0.52 -8.58
C ASN A 197 30.78 1.69 -7.59
N PHE A 198 30.15 2.78 -8.02
CA PHE A 198 29.83 3.91 -7.13
C PHE A 198 28.81 3.57 -6.04
N LEU A 199 28.07 2.46 -6.14
CA LEU A 199 27.15 2.02 -5.08
C LEU A 199 27.87 1.60 -3.80
N ALA A 200 29.16 1.29 -3.88
CA ALA A 200 30.02 0.97 -2.73
C ALA A 200 30.86 2.17 -2.25
N HIS A 201 30.56 3.39 -2.71
CA HIS A 201 31.31 4.60 -2.37
C HIS A 201 31.02 5.07 -0.93
N ASN A 202 32.00 5.71 -0.27
CA ASN A 202 31.88 6.17 1.12
C ASN A 202 30.88 7.32 1.30
N SER A 203 30.69 8.15 0.28
CA SER A 203 29.71 9.25 0.29
C SER A 203 28.35 8.76 -0.22
N LEU A 204 27.33 8.79 0.65
CA LEU A 204 25.95 8.42 0.32
C LEU A 204 25.34 9.33 -0.77
N THR A 205 25.83 10.56 -0.92
CA THR A 205 25.42 11.48 -1.99
C THR A 205 25.87 10.98 -3.37
N VAL A 206 27.10 10.44 -3.47
CA VAL A 206 27.58 9.80 -4.71
C VAL A 206 26.78 8.54 -5.01
N VAL A 207 26.52 7.72 -3.97
CA VAL A 207 25.73 6.49 -4.10
C VAL A 207 24.32 6.79 -4.62
N VAL A 208 23.63 7.78 -4.05
CA VAL A 208 22.26 8.09 -4.47
C VAL A 208 22.21 8.63 -5.90
N PHE A 209 23.12 9.53 -6.30
CA PHE A 209 23.14 10.01 -7.68
C PHE A 209 23.39 8.87 -8.67
N ALA A 210 24.35 7.99 -8.38
CA ALA A 210 24.62 6.83 -9.24
C ALA A 210 23.41 5.90 -9.33
N LEU A 211 22.73 5.64 -8.21
CA LEU A 211 21.54 4.79 -8.17
C LEU A 211 20.35 5.44 -8.90
N SER A 212 20.15 6.75 -8.79
CA SER A 212 19.12 7.50 -9.53
C SER A 212 19.33 7.44 -11.04
N ILE A 213 20.58 7.51 -11.51
CA ILE A 213 20.91 7.35 -12.93
C ILE A 213 20.62 5.91 -13.38
N LEU A 214 21.05 4.92 -12.60
CA LEU A 214 20.80 3.50 -12.90
C LEU A 214 19.30 3.19 -12.95
N ALA A 215 18.51 3.69 -12.00
CA ALA A 215 17.05 3.52 -12.00
C ALA A 215 16.43 4.14 -13.25
N SER A 216 16.76 5.40 -13.56
CA SER A 216 16.18 6.10 -14.72
C SER A 216 16.52 5.44 -16.06
N LEU A 217 17.71 4.84 -16.19
CA LEU A 217 18.15 4.23 -17.45
C LEU A 217 17.79 2.74 -17.55
N THR A 218 17.80 1.99 -16.45
CA THR A 218 17.80 0.52 -16.50
C THR A 218 16.61 -0.15 -15.82
N LEU A 219 15.67 0.59 -15.21
CA LEU A 219 14.54 -0.01 -14.48
C LEU A 219 13.68 -0.98 -15.31
N ASN A 220 13.52 -0.70 -16.60
CA ASN A 220 12.74 -1.54 -17.54
C ASN A 220 13.63 -2.30 -18.54
N GLU A 221 14.94 -2.39 -18.29
CA GLU A 221 15.91 -3.05 -19.16
C GLU A 221 16.47 -4.31 -18.50
N ASP A 222 16.83 -5.32 -19.28
CA ASP A 222 17.40 -6.59 -18.78
C ASP A 222 18.68 -6.36 -17.94
N VAL A 223 19.44 -5.30 -18.25
CA VAL A 223 20.66 -4.95 -17.52
C VAL A 223 20.36 -4.54 -16.06
N GLY A 224 19.18 -3.97 -15.81
CA GLY A 224 18.72 -3.52 -14.50
C GLY A 224 18.26 -4.65 -13.58
N GLU A 225 18.02 -5.86 -14.09
CA GLU A 225 17.60 -7.03 -13.30
C GLU A 225 18.59 -7.36 -12.16
N LYS A 226 19.87 -6.98 -12.29
CA LYS A 226 20.84 -7.15 -11.19
C LYS A 226 20.45 -6.39 -9.92
N LEU A 227 19.77 -5.25 -10.05
CA LEU A 227 19.40 -4.38 -8.93
C LEU A 227 17.90 -4.45 -8.62
N PHE A 228 17.07 -4.60 -9.66
CA PHE A 228 15.61 -4.44 -9.54
C PHE A 228 14.82 -5.76 -9.63
N HIS A 229 15.49 -6.91 -9.83
CA HIS A 229 14.82 -8.21 -9.75
C HIS A 229 14.38 -8.52 -8.31
N SER A 230 13.27 -9.25 -8.16
CA SER A 230 12.75 -9.75 -6.87
C SER A 230 13.78 -10.40 -5.92
N LYS A 231 14.88 -10.98 -6.43
CA LYS A 231 15.90 -11.62 -5.60
C LYS A 231 16.85 -10.62 -4.93
N ASN A 232 17.08 -9.47 -5.58
CA ASN A 232 18.10 -8.50 -5.18
C ASN A 232 17.49 -7.17 -4.70
N ILE A 233 16.24 -6.88 -5.05
CA ILE A 233 15.56 -5.62 -4.73
C ILE A 233 15.55 -5.29 -3.23
N HIS A 234 15.56 -6.30 -2.36
CA HIS A 234 15.68 -6.13 -0.91
C HIS A 234 16.93 -5.32 -0.51
N GLN A 235 18.08 -5.57 -1.15
CA GLN A 235 19.32 -4.82 -0.89
C GLN A 235 19.22 -3.38 -1.40
N THR A 236 18.58 -3.19 -2.55
CA THR A 236 18.31 -1.86 -3.13
C THR A 236 17.42 -1.03 -2.21
N PHE A 237 16.33 -1.60 -1.68
CA PHE A 237 15.48 -0.92 -0.69
C PHE A 237 16.22 -0.60 0.59
N GLN A 238 17.00 -1.55 1.12
CA GLN A 238 17.82 -1.33 2.31
C GLN A 238 18.80 -0.16 2.09
N LEU A 239 19.45 -0.11 0.92
CA LEU A 239 20.36 0.97 0.56
C LEU A 239 19.64 2.31 0.47
N ILE A 240 18.49 2.38 -0.20
CA ILE A 240 17.70 3.61 -0.34
C ILE A 240 17.24 4.11 1.04
N PHE A 241 16.67 3.26 1.89
CA PHE A 241 16.25 3.67 3.25
C PHE A 241 17.44 4.08 4.12
N ASN A 242 18.58 3.40 4.00
CA ASN A 242 19.80 3.80 4.69
C ASN A 242 20.25 5.21 4.26
N ILE A 243 20.17 5.53 2.98
CA ILE A 243 20.49 6.87 2.46
C ILE A 243 19.47 7.91 2.96
N ILE A 244 18.18 7.60 3.00
CA ILE A 244 17.15 8.53 3.49
C ILE A 244 17.40 8.88 4.98
N VAL A 245 17.67 7.87 5.80
CA VAL A 245 17.79 8.02 7.26
C VAL A 245 19.17 8.55 7.67
N ASN A 246 20.24 7.98 7.12
CA ASN A 246 21.63 8.28 7.52
C ASN A 246 22.36 9.21 6.54
N GLY A 247 21.72 9.64 5.46
CA GLY A 247 22.29 10.55 4.46
C GLY A 247 22.62 11.92 5.03
N ASP A 248 23.70 12.49 4.50
CA ASP A 248 24.17 13.82 4.91
C ASP A 248 23.37 14.92 4.19
N GLY A 249 22.72 15.77 4.98
CA GLY A 249 22.00 16.96 4.53
C GLY A 249 20.74 16.74 3.69
N THR A 250 20.09 17.87 3.40
CA THR A 250 18.81 17.97 2.66
C THR A 250 18.94 17.52 1.20
N LEU A 251 20.10 17.71 0.56
CA LEU A 251 20.34 17.33 -0.84
C LEU A 251 20.28 15.81 -1.03
N THR A 252 20.97 15.04 -0.19
CA THR A 252 20.99 13.58 -0.27
C THR A 252 19.58 13.02 -0.06
N ARG A 253 18.83 13.59 0.90
CA ARG A 253 17.43 13.22 1.15
C ARG A 253 16.54 13.52 -0.05
N LYS A 254 16.63 14.72 -0.64
CA LYS A 254 15.88 15.13 -1.84
C LYS A 254 15.94 14.04 -2.93
N TYR A 255 17.16 13.65 -3.33
CA TYR A 255 17.35 12.65 -4.39
C TYR A 255 16.97 11.22 -3.97
N SER A 256 17.15 10.86 -2.69
CA SER A 256 16.79 9.51 -2.21
C SER A 256 15.28 9.32 -2.12
N VAL A 257 14.55 10.35 -1.69
CA VAL A 257 13.08 10.37 -1.72
C VAL A 257 12.60 10.32 -3.15
N ASP A 258 13.12 11.20 -4.02
CA ASP A 258 12.77 11.24 -5.43
C ASP A 258 12.95 9.88 -6.12
N LEU A 259 14.08 9.22 -5.86
CA LEU A 259 14.34 7.88 -6.37
C LEU A 259 13.28 6.87 -5.90
N LEU A 260 12.93 6.86 -4.61
CA LEU A 260 11.95 5.92 -4.10
C LEU A 260 10.55 6.21 -4.65
N VAL A 261 10.16 7.48 -4.72
CA VAL A 261 8.89 7.93 -5.32
C VAL A 261 8.82 7.49 -6.79
N ASP A 262 9.90 7.67 -7.54
CA ASP A 262 9.99 7.26 -8.95
C ASP A 262 9.87 5.74 -9.10
N LEU A 263 10.50 4.95 -8.22
CA LEU A 263 10.37 3.49 -8.20
C LEU A 263 8.93 3.06 -7.92
N LEU A 264 8.22 3.72 -7.01
CA LEU A 264 6.83 3.40 -6.67
C LEU A 264 5.87 3.61 -7.84
N LYS A 265 6.21 4.47 -8.82
CA LYS A 265 5.43 4.60 -10.06
C LYS A 265 5.43 3.31 -10.89
N ASN A 266 6.39 2.41 -10.69
CA ASN A 266 6.41 1.09 -11.30
C ASN A 266 5.63 0.09 -10.41
N PRO A 267 4.49 -0.48 -10.89
CA PRO A 267 3.66 -1.38 -10.09
C PRO A 267 4.40 -2.60 -9.56
N LYS A 268 5.41 -3.11 -10.28
CA LYS A 268 6.23 -4.25 -9.82
C LYS A 268 7.08 -3.90 -8.61
N MET A 269 7.68 -2.71 -8.61
CA MET A 269 8.52 -2.25 -7.49
C MET A 269 7.66 -1.94 -6.26
N ALA A 270 6.48 -1.34 -6.46
CA ALA A 270 5.50 -1.14 -5.40
C ALA A 270 5.10 -2.48 -4.75
N ASP A 271 4.82 -3.52 -5.55
CA ASP A 271 4.49 -4.87 -5.09
C ASP A 271 5.68 -5.63 -4.44
N TYR A 272 6.92 -5.28 -4.76
CA TYR A 272 8.08 -5.77 -4.01
C TYR A 272 8.22 -5.07 -2.67
N LEU A 273 7.95 -3.76 -2.59
CA LEU A 273 8.06 -3.00 -1.36
C LEU A 273 6.98 -3.40 -0.34
N THR A 274 5.76 -3.74 -0.78
CA THR A 274 4.69 -4.23 0.12
C THR A 274 5.05 -5.52 0.84
N ARG A 275 5.90 -6.36 0.22
CA ARG A 275 6.39 -7.63 0.79
C ARG A 275 7.77 -7.50 1.46
N TYR A 276 8.28 -6.28 1.59
CA TYR A 276 9.59 -6.05 2.19
C TYR A 276 9.53 -6.18 3.71
N GLU A 277 10.18 -7.20 4.27
CA GLU A 277 10.09 -7.56 5.70
C GLU A 277 10.51 -6.42 6.66
N HIS A 278 11.43 -5.55 6.25
CA HIS A 278 11.92 -4.45 7.08
C HIS A 278 11.16 -3.12 6.87
N PHE A 279 10.11 -3.11 6.06
CA PHE A 279 9.38 -1.89 5.70
C PHE A 279 8.93 -1.10 6.94
N SER A 280 8.23 -1.73 7.89
CA SER A 280 7.72 -1.06 9.08
C SER A 280 8.82 -0.42 9.94
N VAL A 281 9.98 -1.06 10.02
CA VAL A 281 11.14 -0.54 10.78
C VAL A 281 11.74 0.67 10.05
N CYS A 282 11.94 0.56 8.74
CA CYS A 282 12.46 1.64 7.91
C CYS A 282 11.55 2.86 7.96
N VAL A 283 10.23 2.67 7.78
CA VAL A 283 9.26 3.77 7.86
C VAL A 283 9.24 4.42 9.23
N SER A 284 9.34 3.64 10.32
CA SER A 284 9.39 4.22 11.66
C SER A 284 10.59 5.16 11.84
N GLN A 285 11.73 4.83 11.24
CA GLN A 285 12.91 5.70 11.22
C GLN A 285 12.70 6.93 10.33
N VAL A 286 12.06 6.78 9.17
CA VAL A 286 11.70 7.88 8.26
C VAL A 286 10.75 8.87 8.95
N LEU A 287 9.72 8.39 9.65
CA LEU A 287 8.83 9.22 10.47
C LEU A 287 9.58 9.95 11.59
N GLY A 288 10.64 9.33 12.13
CA GLY A 288 11.55 9.96 13.08
C GLY A 288 12.20 11.24 12.54
N LEU A 289 12.43 11.35 11.23
CA LEU A 289 13.02 12.52 10.59
C LEU A 289 12.12 13.76 10.64
N LEU A 290 10.80 13.61 10.85
CA LEU A 290 9.86 14.73 10.96
C LEU A 290 10.06 15.57 12.23
N HIS A 291 10.83 15.08 13.21
CA HIS A 291 11.20 15.86 14.40
C HIS A 291 12.31 16.89 14.12
N VAL A 292 12.98 16.79 12.97
CA VAL A 292 14.01 17.76 12.56
C VAL A 292 13.32 19.03 12.06
N LYS A 293 13.69 20.19 12.63
CA LYS A 293 13.15 21.51 12.27
C LYS A 293 13.72 22.08 10.95
N ASP A 294 13.89 21.24 9.93
CA ASP A 294 14.28 21.67 8.58
C ASP A 294 13.06 21.50 7.64
N PRO A 295 12.35 22.59 7.28
CA PRO A 295 11.13 22.51 6.47
C PRO A 295 11.37 21.85 5.10
N ASP A 296 12.51 22.13 4.45
CA ASP A 296 12.84 21.55 3.14
C ASP A 296 13.01 20.03 3.21
N SER A 297 13.65 19.54 4.27
CA SER A 297 13.83 18.11 4.50
C SER A 297 12.51 17.46 4.93
N ALA A 298 11.73 18.12 5.79
CA ALA A 298 10.44 17.61 6.24
C ALA A 298 9.45 17.48 5.07
N ALA A 299 9.40 18.48 4.18
CA ALA A 299 8.55 18.45 2.98
C ALA A 299 8.85 17.23 2.09
N LYS A 300 10.13 16.89 1.89
CA LYS A 300 10.50 15.67 1.16
C LYS A 300 10.13 14.39 1.90
N VAL A 301 10.25 14.35 3.23
CA VAL A 301 9.82 13.18 4.01
C VAL A 301 8.29 13.00 3.91
N LEU A 302 7.52 14.07 3.99
CA LEU A 302 6.07 14.04 3.82
C LEU A 302 5.67 13.63 2.40
N GLU A 303 6.36 14.13 1.37
CA GLU A 303 6.18 13.70 -0.03
C GLU A 303 6.39 12.19 -0.19
N LEU A 304 7.43 11.62 0.44
CA LEU A 304 7.65 10.18 0.43
C LEU A 304 6.49 9.42 1.07
N LEU A 305 6.03 9.87 2.25
CA LEU A 305 4.92 9.22 2.97
C LEU A 305 3.62 9.27 2.15
N LEU A 306 3.35 10.39 1.48
CA LEU A 306 2.22 10.52 0.54
C LEU A 306 2.35 9.57 -0.65
N ALA A 307 3.53 9.47 -1.27
CA ALA A 307 3.77 8.54 -2.37
C ALA A 307 3.59 7.07 -1.94
N LEU A 308 4.00 6.73 -0.72
CA LEU A 308 3.75 5.42 -0.12
C LEU A 308 2.24 5.18 0.10
N CYS A 309 1.48 6.17 0.55
CA CYS A 309 0.02 6.08 0.67
C CYS A 309 -0.69 5.85 -0.68
N GLY A 310 -0.11 6.33 -1.78
CA GLY A 310 -0.64 6.05 -3.13
C GLY A 310 -0.68 4.57 -3.51
N VAL A 311 0.02 3.70 -2.77
CA VAL A 311 -0.03 2.24 -2.94
C VAL A 311 -0.84 1.63 -1.80
N SER A 312 -2.01 1.06 -2.11
CA SER A 312 -2.96 0.53 -1.10
C SER A 312 -2.34 -0.42 -0.06
N GLY A 313 -1.49 -1.36 -0.50
CA GLY A 313 -0.80 -2.28 0.40
C GLY A 313 0.21 -1.60 1.34
N LEU A 314 0.79 -0.47 0.94
CA LEU A 314 1.71 0.31 1.80
C LEU A 314 0.94 1.26 2.71
N ARG A 315 -0.18 1.84 2.23
CA ARG A 315 -1.07 2.70 3.03
C ARG A 315 -1.55 2.00 4.30
N SER A 316 -2.01 0.76 4.18
CA SER A 316 -2.42 -0.06 5.34
C SER A 316 -1.27 -0.29 6.33
N LEU A 317 -0.07 -0.63 5.85
CA LEU A 317 1.12 -0.79 6.68
C LEU A 317 1.56 0.54 7.34
N LEU A 318 1.39 1.68 6.68
CA LEU A 318 1.66 3.00 7.25
C LEU A 318 0.67 3.33 8.37
N CYS A 319 -0.63 3.10 8.17
CA CYS A 319 -1.65 3.28 9.21
C CYS A 319 -1.31 2.48 10.47
N GLU A 320 -0.85 1.24 10.28
CA GLU A 320 -0.39 0.38 11.36
C GLU A 320 0.85 0.90 12.11
N VAL A 321 1.73 1.68 11.46
CA VAL A 321 2.91 2.27 12.10
C VAL A 321 2.56 3.58 12.80
N VAL A 322 1.67 4.39 12.21
CA VAL A 322 1.32 5.73 12.70
C VAL A 322 0.35 5.67 13.89
N PHE A 323 -0.68 4.81 13.84
CA PHE A 323 -1.74 4.77 14.85
C PHE A 323 -1.58 3.66 15.90
N ARG A 324 -0.56 2.80 15.78
CA ARG A 324 -0.32 1.74 16.76
C ARG A 324 0.47 2.30 17.95
N PRO A 325 0.02 2.08 19.19
CA PRO A 325 0.75 2.52 20.37
C PRO A 325 2.06 1.75 20.46
N ALA A 326 3.16 2.44 20.81
CA ALA A 326 4.40 1.78 21.16
C ALA A 326 4.10 0.83 22.34
N ALA A 327 4.18 -0.49 22.10
CA ALA A 327 3.88 -1.47 23.15
C ALA A 327 4.66 -1.12 24.43
N PRO A 328 4.01 -1.14 25.62
CA PRO A 328 4.73 -1.02 26.86
C PRO A 328 5.62 -2.25 26.96
N ARG A 329 6.90 -2.12 26.60
CA ARG A 329 7.88 -3.17 26.86
C ARG A 329 7.91 -3.35 28.37
N LEU A 330 7.32 -4.44 28.84
CA LEU A 330 7.54 -5.00 30.17
C LEU A 330 9.04 -4.93 30.44
N ARG A 331 9.45 -3.99 31.30
CA ARG A 331 10.82 -3.89 31.81
C ARG A 331 11.05 -5.12 32.71
N ALA A 332 11.47 -6.21 32.09
CA ALA A 332 12.12 -7.31 32.79
C ALA A 332 13.63 -7.24 32.48
N ALA A 333 14.39 -6.99 33.55
CA ALA A 333 15.81 -7.32 33.72
C ALA A 333 16.83 -6.79 32.69
N SER A 334 17.47 -5.66 33.01
CA SER A 334 18.86 -5.67 33.48
C SER A 334 19.35 -4.25 33.79
N ARG A 335 19.58 -4.00 35.08
CA ARG A 335 20.42 -2.89 35.55
C ARG A 335 21.83 -3.09 35.00
N ARG A 336 22.34 -2.13 34.24
CA ARG A 336 23.72 -1.62 34.34
C ARG A 336 23.75 -0.19 33.83
N GLN A 337 24.07 0.72 34.76
CA GLN A 337 24.27 2.14 34.54
C GLN A 337 25.41 2.38 33.54
N GLY A 338 25.12 3.19 32.53
CA GLY A 338 26.08 4.01 31.81
C GLY A 338 25.44 5.38 31.63
N VAL A 339 25.98 6.38 32.32
CA VAL A 339 25.54 7.77 32.29
C VAL A 339 25.97 8.38 30.95
N GLY A 340 25.01 8.79 30.14
CA GLY A 340 25.20 9.48 28.87
C GLY A 340 23.85 10.01 28.38
N LEU A 341 23.83 11.28 27.99
CA LEU A 341 22.66 12.13 27.76
C LEU A 341 21.72 11.62 26.64
N ASP A 342 20.46 12.04 26.74
CA ASP A 342 19.33 11.87 25.81
C ASP A 342 18.66 10.49 25.75
N ALA A 343 17.98 10.14 26.85
CA ALA A 343 16.75 9.37 26.76
C ALA A 343 15.65 10.24 26.14
N GLY A 344 15.71 10.45 24.82
CA GLY A 344 14.68 11.14 24.06
C GLY A 344 13.31 10.53 24.35
N GLN A 345 12.35 11.37 24.75
CA GLN A 345 10.94 11.04 24.74
C GLN A 345 10.64 10.39 23.39
N LYS A 346 10.27 9.11 23.37
CA LYS A 346 9.78 8.47 22.15
C LYS A 346 8.40 9.06 21.86
N THR A 347 8.37 10.23 21.24
CA THR A 347 7.17 10.86 20.70
C THR A 347 6.55 9.91 19.69
N GLU A 348 5.24 9.71 19.81
CA GLU A 348 4.48 8.87 18.89
C GLU A 348 4.54 9.47 17.48
N PRO A 349 4.74 8.66 16.42
CA PRO A 349 4.89 9.16 15.05
C PRO A 349 3.73 10.04 14.58
N GLY A 350 2.50 9.76 15.04
CA GLY A 350 1.33 10.58 14.76
C GLY A 350 1.40 11.99 15.36
N LEU A 351 2.07 12.19 16.51
CA LEU A 351 2.19 13.51 17.14
C LEU A 351 3.10 14.45 16.33
N ALA A 352 4.13 13.91 15.66
CA ALA A 352 4.98 14.71 14.78
C ALA A 352 4.17 15.32 13.62
N LEU A 353 3.18 14.59 13.09
CA LEU A 353 2.28 15.12 12.06
C LEU A 353 1.41 16.25 12.59
N ILE A 354 0.87 16.12 13.82
CA ILE A 354 0.10 17.19 14.46
C ILE A 354 0.97 18.44 14.73
N GLN A 355 2.26 18.27 15.05
CA GLN A 355 3.17 19.40 15.26
C GLN A 355 3.34 20.26 14.01
N TRP A 356 3.46 19.64 12.83
CA TRP A 356 3.52 20.37 11.54
C TRP A 356 2.21 21.08 11.16
N LEU A 357 1.11 20.76 11.83
CA LEU A 357 -0.15 21.51 11.73
C LEU A 357 -0.24 22.68 12.73
N SER A 358 0.51 22.65 13.83
CA SER A 358 0.22 23.49 15.02
C SER A 358 0.76 24.92 14.96
N SER A 359 1.47 25.33 13.90
CA SER A 359 1.69 26.74 13.49
C SER A 359 2.62 26.76 12.26
N PRO A 360 2.16 27.07 11.04
CA PRO A 360 3.06 27.24 9.91
C PRO A 360 3.73 28.63 9.99
N ALA A 361 5.04 28.67 10.26
CA ALA A 361 5.82 29.88 10.00
C ALA A 361 5.90 30.16 8.48
N GLU A 362 6.27 31.38 8.07
CA GLU A 362 6.52 31.68 6.65
C GLU A 362 7.58 30.70 6.10
N GLY A 363 7.17 29.82 5.17
CA GLY A 363 8.02 28.76 4.59
C GLY A 363 7.69 27.33 5.02
N GLU A 364 6.85 27.13 6.04
CA GLU A 364 6.43 25.80 6.54
C GLU A 364 5.08 25.33 5.97
N GLU A 365 4.42 26.17 5.18
CA GLU A 365 3.08 25.90 4.66
C GLU A 365 3.00 24.61 3.83
N LEU A 366 4.01 24.36 2.98
CA LEU A 366 4.05 23.12 2.18
C LEU A 366 4.03 21.88 3.08
N CYS A 367 4.75 21.91 4.21
CA CYS A 367 4.73 20.82 5.17
C CYS A 367 3.36 20.67 5.83
N CYS A 368 2.71 21.78 6.20
CA CYS A 368 1.34 21.76 6.73
C CYS A 368 0.36 21.13 5.74
N LEU A 369 0.38 21.55 4.47
CA LEU A 369 -0.48 21.01 3.42
C LEU A 369 -0.23 19.51 3.19
N GLN A 370 1.03 19.09 3.09
CA GLN A 370 1.37 17.68 2.91
C GLN A 370 1.00 16.83 4.13
N ALA A 371 1.15 17.38 5.35
CA ALA A 371 0.72 16.71 6.58
C ALA A 371 -0.80 16.54 6.63
N LEU A 372 -1.58 17.57 6.24
CA LEU A 372 -3.03 17.47 6.12
C LEU A 372 -3.46 16.40 5.11
N GLN A 373 -2.85 16.38 3.93
CA GLN A 373 -3.11 15.37 2.91
C GLN A 373 -2.77 13.96 3.42
N LEU A 374 -1.62 13.81 4.08
CA LEU A 374 -1.17 12.52 4.60
C LEU A 374 -2.12 12.00 5.69
N LEU A 375 -2.54 12.86 6.60
CA LEU A 375 -3.52 12.51 7.63
C LEU A 375 -4.87 12.15 7.01
N THR A 376 -5.29 12.84 5.95
CA THR A 376 -6.52 12.50 5.21
C THR A 376 -6.45 11.07 4.66
N GLU A 377 -5.38 10.73 3.94
CA GLU A 377 -5.19 9.38 3.37
C GLU A 377 -5.12 8.28 4.44
N LEU A 378 -4.38 8.52 5.52
CA LEU A 378 -4.19 7.53 6.58
C LEU A 378 -5.47 7.32 7.40
N LEU A 379 -6.19 8.40 7.71
CA LEU A 379 -7.44 8.30 8.47
C LEU A 379 -8.57 7.73 7.63
N GLU A 380 -8.63 8.01 6.32
CA GLU A 380 -9.60 7.37 5.42
C GLU A 380 -9.42 5.85 5.41
N GLU A 381 -8.18 5.36 5.30
CA GLU A 381 -7.88 3.92 5.40
C GLU A 381 -8.20 3.35 6.79
N ALA A 382 -7.83 4.04 7.87
CA ALA A 382 -8.03 3.55 9.23
C ALA A 382 -9.53 3.50 9.63
N LEU A 383 -10.31 4.46 9.14
CA LEU A 383 -11.75 4.56 9.39
C LEU A 383 -12.58 3.66 8.46
N GLY A 384 -12.05 3.23 7.32
CA GLY A 384 -12.72 2.27 6.43
C GLY A 384 -12.88 0.84 6.99
N SER A 385 -12.33 0.55 8.17
CA SER A 385 -12.49 -0.74 8.85
C SER A 385 -13.85 -0.84 9.55
N GLN A 386 -14.44 -2.04 9.63
CA GLN A 386 -15.76 -2.25 10.26
C GLN A 386 -15.83 -1.83 11.74
N VAL A 387 -14.69 -1.72 12.42
CA VAL A 387 -14.59 -1.32 13.82
C VAL A 387 -13.44 -0.32 13.98
N VAL A 388 -13.79 0.94 14.27
CA VAL A 388 -12.80 1.99 14.55
C VAL A 388 -12.01 1.63 15.81
N SER A 389 -10.68 1.55 15.68
CA SER A 389 -9.78 1.29 16.80
C SER A 389 -9.81 2.43 17.82
N VAL A 390 -9.75 2.09 19.12
CA VAL A 390 -9.68 3.07 20.22
C VAL A 390 -8.48 4.01 20.06
N CYS A 391 -7.37 3.52 19.51
CA CYS A 391 -6.17 4.34 19.29
C CYS A 391 -6.40 5.41 18.21
N VAL A 392 -7.12 5.05 17.15
CA VAL A 392 -7.48 5.98 16.07
C VAL A 392 -8.46 7.03 16.58
N LEU A 393 -9.47 6.62 17.36
CA LEU A 393 -10.42 7.54 17.96
C LEU A 393 -9.74 8.53 18.92
N GLY A 394 -8.86 8.05 19.80
CA GLY A 394 -8.07 8.91 20.69
C GLY A 394 -7.16 9.88 19.94
N PHE A 395 -6.59 9.45 18.81
CA PHE A 395 -5.81 10.33 17.94
C PHE A 395 -6.68 11.42 17.29
N VAL A 396 -7.85 11.06 16.78
CA VAL A 396 -8.81 12.03 16.21
C VAL A 396 -9.22 13.08 17.25
N GLU A 397 -9.47 12.68 18.50
CA GLU A 397 -9.83 13.62 19.57
C GLU A 397 -8.74 14.69 19.82
N LEU A 398 -7.45 14.32 19.63
CA LEU A 398 -6.32 15.25 19.69
C LEU A 398 -6.17 16.09 18.42
N LEU A 399 -6.50 15.54 17.26
CA LEU A 399 -6.34 16.19 15.96
C LEU A 399 -7.39 17.28 15.69
N VAL A 400 -8.66 17.02 16.02
CA VAL A 400 -9.79 17.90 15.68
C VAL A 400 -9.59 19.36 16.15
N PRO A 401 -9.16 19.64 17.40
CA PRO A 401 -8.92 21.02 17.83
C PRO A 401 -7.88 21.75 16.96
N VAL A 402 -6.80 21.06 16.58
CA VAL A 402 -5.71 21.63 15.76
C VAL A 402 -6.19 21.92 14.34
N VAL A 403 -6.96 21.01 13.75
CA VAL A 403 -7.54 21.18 12.40
C VAL A 403 -8.56 22.33 12.39
N LEU A 404 -9.35 22.51 13.45
CA LEU A 404 -10.29 23.63 13.56
C LEU A 404 -9.58 24.98 13.71
N ASP A 405 -8.41 25.03 14.34
CA ASP A 405 -7.60 26.24 14.46
C ASP A 405 -7.04 26.68 13.10
N LEU A 406 -6.70 25.74 12.21
CA LEU A 406 -6.20 26.02 10.85
C LEU A 406 -7.20 26.76 9.95
N LEU A 407 -8.50 26.62 10.23
CA LEU A 407 -9.54 27.37 9.52
C LEU A 407 -9.49 28.85 9.91
N GLN A 408 -9.01 29.21 11.11
CA GLN A 408 -9.02 30.59 11.60
C GLN A 408 -7.86 31.42 11.01
N GLY A 409 -7.96 32.75 11.13
CA GLY A 409 -6.82 33.66 10.90
C GLY A 409 -6.62 34.17 9.48
N LEU A 410 -7.64 34.22 8.63
CA LEU A 410 -7.53 34.91 7.34
C LEU A 410 -7.64 36.44 7.52
N ASP A 411 -6.62 37.17 7.06
CA ASP A 411 -6.65 38.63 6.92
C ASP A 411 -7.07 38.99 5.47
N PRO A 412 -8.25 39.59 5.26
CA PRO A 412 -8.72 40.01 3.94
C PRO A 412 -7.81 41.05 3.25
N ALA A 413 -6.93 41.72 4.01
CA ALA A 413 -5.97 42.69 3.49
C ALA A 413 -4.63 42.06 3.05
N ALA A 414 -4.47 40.75 3.19
CA ALA A 414 -3.26 40.04 2.78
C ALA A 414 -3.07 40.01 1.26
N PRO A 415 -1.81 39.92 0.75
CA PRO A 415 -1.53 39.76 -0.68
C PRO A 415 -2.16 38.49 -1.26
N ASP A 416 -2.53 38.53 -2.55
CA ASP A 416 -3.20 37.42 -3.26
C ASP A 416 -2.51 36.06 -3.13
N SER A 417 -1.17 36.04 -3.05
CA SER A 417 -0.41 34.80 -2.85
C SER A 417 -0.65 34.17 -1.48
N GLN A 418 -0.79 34.97 -0.42
CA GLN A 418 -1.12 34.49 0.93
C GLN A 418 -2.60 34.09 1.00
N LEU A 419 -3.51 34.85 0.38
CA LEU A 419 -4.93 34.49 0.30
C LEU A 419 -5.12 33.15 -0.43
N ARG A 420 -4.46 32.95 -1.58
CA ARG A 420 -4.48 31.70 -2.34
C ARG A 420 -4.04 30.53 -1.48
N THR A 421 -2.92 30.71 -0.78
CA THR A 421 -2.34 29.71 0.10
C THR A 421 -3.32 29.33 1.23
N HIS A 422 -3.91 30.32 1.89
CA HIS A 422 -4.92 30.08 2.91
C HIS A 422 -6.14 29.33 2.34
N CYS A 423 -6.64 29.70 1.16
CA CYS A 423 -7.77 29.00 0.56
C CYS A 423 -7.45 27.53 0.25
N ILE A 424 -6.25 27.22 -0.24
CA ILE A 424 -5.79 25.83 -0.44
C ILE A 424 -5.78 25.08 0.90
N ARG A 425 -5.22 25.68 1.95
CA ARG A 425 -5.21 25.10 3.30
C ARG A 425 -6.63 24.84 3.81
N THR A 426 -7.52 25.81 3.67
CA THR A 426 -8.92 25.70 4.09
C THR A 426 -9.65 24.60 3.32
N THR A 427 -9.42 24.46 2.01
CA THR A 427 -9.96 23.35 1.21
C THR A 427 -9.49 21.99 1.74
N HIS A 428 -8.20 21.80 2.00
CA HIS A 428 -7.66 20.54 2.52
C HIS A 428 -8.16 20.24 3.94
N THR A 429 -8.16 21.25 4.81
CA THR A 429 -8.65 21.15 6.19
C THR A 429 -10.12 20.75 6.22
N THR A 430 -10.94 21.37 5.37
CA THR A 430 -12.36 21.05 5.26
C THR A 430 -12.61 19.68 4.64
N SER A 431 -11.78 19.26 3.68
CA SER A 431 -11.85 17.92 3.09
C SER A 431 -11.53 16.82 4.11
N LEU A 432 -10.52 17.04 4.97
CA LEU A 432 -10.23 16.17 6.10
C LEU A 432 -11.43 16.08 7.07
N LEU A 433 -12.03 17.21 7.45
CA LEU A 433 -13.22 17.22 8.31
C LEU A 433 -14.43 16.51 7.67
N LEU A 434 -14.64 16.66 6.37
CA LEU A 434 -15.69 15.96 5.63
C LEU A 434 -15.47 14.45 5.63
N MET A 435 -14.23 14.01 5.38
CA MET A 435 -13.85 12.59 5.42
C MET A 435 -14.10 12.03 6.83
N LEU A 436 -13.64 12.72 7.88
CA LEU A 436 -13.88 12.34 9.28
C LEU A 436 -15.38 12.23 9.61
N CYS A 437 -16.21 13.09 9.05
CA CYS A 437 -17.66 13.07 9.22
C CYS A 437 -18.37 11.93 8.46
N SER A 438 -17.65 11.09 7.72
CA SER A 438 -18.21 9.89 7.06
C SER A 438 -18.57 8.80 8.07
N GLU A 439 -17.83 8.71 9.17
CA GLU A 439 -18.07 7.76 10.26
C GLU A 439 -18.84 8.41 11.43
N ASP A 440 -19.98 7.84 11.83
CA ASP A 440 -20.89 8.43 12.82
C ASP A 440 -20.27 8.63 14.22
N SER A 441 -19.29 7.80 14.60
CA SER A 441 -18.59 7.91 15.88
C SER A 441 -17.65 9.12 15.91
N VAL A 442 -16.93 9.34 14.82
CA VAL A 442 -15.98 10.44 14.59
C VAL A 442 -16.73 11.75 14.32
N CYS A 443 -17.81 11.69 13.53
CA CYS A 443 -18.69 12.82 13.24
C CYS A 443 -19.22 13.49 14.52
N ARG A 444 -19.52 12.69 15.56
CA ARG A 444 -19.89 13.19 16.90
C ARG A 444 -18.77 13.92 17.63
N VAL A 445 -17.51 13.58 17.38
CA VAL A 445 -16.35 14.29 17.94
C VAL A 445 -16.23 15.66 17.28
N VAL A 446 -16.34 15.71 15.94
CA VAL A 446 -16.30 16.96 15.16
C VAL A 446 -17.47 17.89 15.53
N SER A 447 -18.70 17.36 15.57
CA SER A 447 -19.90 18.16 15.86
C SER A 447 -19.95 18.75 17.27
N ARG A 448 -19.24 18.15 18.24
CA ARG A 448 -19.10 18.70 19.59
C ARG A 448 -18.15 19.91 19.67
N GLN A 449 -17.18 20.01 18.76
CA GLN A 449 -16.17 21.06 18.79
C GLN A 449 -16.44 22.19 17.79
N MET A 450 -17.26 21.93 16.77
CA MET A 450 -17.56 22.90 15.71
C MET A 450 -18.83 23.70 16.03
N SER A 451 -18.82 25.00 15.72
CA SER A 451 -20.00 25.88 15.87
C SER A 451 -20.49 26.40 14.52
N SER A 452 -21.80 26.69 14.43
CA SER A 452 -22.40 27.34 13.24
C SER A 452 -21.80 28.71 12.95
N GLN A 453 -21.46 29.48 13.99
CA GLN A 453 -20.82 30.79 13.85
C GLN A 453 -19.44 30.71 13.20
N LEU A 454 -18.62 29.71 13.57
CA LEU A 454 -17.31 29.50 12.94
C LEU A 454 -17.46 29.26 11.44
N CYS A 455 -18.29 28.30 11.03
CA CYS A 455 -18.51 27.99 9.61
C CYS A 455 -19.09 29.19 8.84
N LEU A 456 -20.06 29.90 9.43
CA LEU A 456 -20.67 31.09 8.81
C LEU A 456 -19.60 32.18 8.56
N SER A 457 -18.81 32.51 9.59
CA SER A 457 -17.76 33.53 9.47
C SER A 457 -16.71 33.17 8.41
N GLN A 458 -16.35 31.89 8.31
CA GLN A 458 -15.40 31.40 7.30
C GLN A 458 -15.95 31.54 5.89
N VAL A 459 -17.18 31.09 5.66
CA VAL A 459 -17.81 31.20 4.34
C VAL A 459 -18.00 32.65 3.93
N GLU A 460 -18.45 33.53 4.83
CA GLU A 460 -18.62 34.96 4.55
C GLU A 460 -17.30 35.62 4.15
N LEU A 461 -16.21 35.24 4.80
CA LEU A 461 -14.88 35.77 4.54
C LEU A 461 -14.32 35.24 3.21
N LEU A 462 -14.44 33.95 2.91
CA LEU A 462 -14.05 33.37 1.61
C LEU A 462 -14.88 33.94 0.44
N LEU A 463 -16.17 34.19 0.63
CA LEU A 463 -17.04 34.83 -0.36
C LEU A 463 -16.61 36.28 -0.63
N SER A 464 -16.06 36.99 0.35
CA SER A 464 -15.51 38.34 0.14
C SER A 464 -14.29 38.33 -0.79
N CYS A 465 -13.42 37.32 -0.68
CA CYS A 465 -12.25 37.14 -1.56
C CYS A 465 -12.65 36.78 -3.00
N CYS A 466 -13.77 36.06 -3.19
CA CYS A 466 -14.27 35.70 -4.52
C CYS A 466 -14.74 36.91 -5.35
N HIS A 467 -15.16 38.00 -4.70
CA HIS A 467 -15.85 39.12 -5.33
C HIS A 467 -14.95 40.32 -5.70
N ASN A 468 -13.71 40.35 -5.19
CA ASN A 468 -12.76 41.45 -5.43
C ASN A 468 -12.11 41.44 -6.83
N ASN A 469 -12.50 40.52 -7.74
CA ASN A 469 -11.97 40.47 -9.10
C ASN A 469 -12.97 41.10 -10.08
N ASP A 470 -12.67 42.33 -10.49
CA ASP A 470 -13.37 43.05 -11.55
C ASP A 470 -13.36 42.18 -12.84
N PRO A 471 -14.51 41.92 -13.48
CA PRO A 471 -14.60 41.09 -14.69
C PRO A 471 -13.87 41.68 -15.92
N LEU A 472 -13.30 42.89 -15.80
CA LEU A 472 -12.56 43.61 -16.83
C LEU A 472 -11.02 43.43 -16.75
N THR A 473 -10.50 42.74 -15.73
CA THR A 473 -9.05 42.62 -15.49
C THR A 473 -8.66 41.19 -15.09
N CYS A 474 -8.72 40.24 -16.03
CA CYS A 474 -7.97 38.99 -15.89
C CYS A 474 -6.67 39.07 -16.70
N PRO A 475 -5.48 39.03 -16.06
CA PRO A 475 -4.23 38.85 -16.78
C PRO A 475 -4.16 37.45 -17.40
N LEU A 476 -3.69 37.42 -18.65
CA LEU A 476 -3.39 36.23 -19.43
C LEU A 476 -2.09 35.58 -18.94
N THR A 477 -2.12 34.73 -17.91
CA THR A 477 -0.96 33.86 -17.61
C THR A 477 -1.45 32.47 -17.27
N GLY A 478 -1.20 31.55 -18.21
CA GLY A 478 -1.55 30.14 -18.07
C GLY A 478 -0.54 29.45 -17.17
N HIS A 479 -1.01 28.98 -16.01
CA HIS A 479 -0.71 27.69 -15.38
C HIS A 479 -1.15 27.64 -13.92
N ASP A 480 -1.57 28.77 -13.35
CA ASP A 480 -2.08 28.85 -11.99
C ASP A 480 -3.61 28.99 -11.94
N SER A 481 -4.25 28.13 -11.15
CA SER A 481 -5.65 28.28 -10.75
C SER A 481 -5.86 29.71 -10.24
N SER A 482 -6.73 30.48 -10.89
CA SER A 482 -7.02 31.85 -10.47
C SER A 482 -7.44 31.87 -8.99
N LEU A 483 -7.11 32.94 -8.25
CA LEU A 483 -7.51 33.08 -6.84
C LEU A 483 -9.02 32.81 -6.66
N SER A 484 -9.84 33.29 -7.60
CA SER A 484 -11.29 33.03 -7.64
C SER A 484 -11.67 31.54 -7.70
N GLN A 485 -10.89 30.71 -8.41
CA GLN A 485 -11.12 29.27 -8.49
C GLN A 485 -10.83 28.60 -7.14
N VAL A 486 -9.69 28.93 -6.52
CA VAL A 486 -9.28 28.35 -5.23
C VAL A 486 -10.23 28.79 -4.11
N CYS A 487 -10.60 30.07 -4.07
CA CYS A 487 -11.59 30.57 -3.11
C CYS A 487 -12.95 29.91 -3.31
N GLY A 488 -13.41 29.77 -4.56
CA GLY A 488 -14.68 29.12 -4.88
C GLY A 488 -14.73 27.67 -4.41
N GLU A 489 -13.63 26.92 -4.58
CA GLU A 489 -13.52 25.55 -4.09
C GLU A 489 -13.58 25.47 -2.57
N ALA A 490 -12.86 26.35 -1.87
CA ALA A 490 -12.88 26.43 -0.41
C ALA A 490 -14.30 26.74 0.13
N VAL A 491 -15.02 27.66 -0.52
CA VAL A 491 -16.43 27.97 -0.18
C VAL A 491 -17.30 26.72 -0.32
N LEU A 492 -17.21 26.02 -1.45
CA LEU A 492 -18.06 24.85 -1.70
C LEU A 492 -17.80 23.73 -0.71
N LYS A 493 -16.53 23.46 -0.36
CA LYS A 493 -16.19 22.47 0.67
C LYS A 493 -16.70 22.88 2.04
N ALA A 494 -16.59 24.17 2.41
CA ALA A 494 -17.11 24.67 3.69
C ALA A 494 -18.64 24.52 3.77
N VAL A 495 -19.35 24.86 2.69
CA VAL A 495 -20.81 24.69 2.61
C VAL A 495 -21.22 23.21 2.58
N GLU A 496 -20.44 22.33 1.94
CA GLU A 496 -20.63 20.88 1.98
C GLU A 496 -20.48 20.34 3.42
N LEU A 497 -19.49 20.83 4.17
CA LEU A 497 -19.31 20.48 5.59
C LEU A 497 -20.49 20.91 6.45
N MET A 498 -21.00 22.14 6.24
CA MET A 498 -22.21 22.62 6.90
C MET A 498 -23.42 21.73 6.60
N SER A 499 -23.58 21.33 5.33
CA SER A 499 -24.65 20.41 4.91
C SER A 499 -24.56 19.07 5.64
N LYS A 500 -23.36 18.49 5.77
CA LYS A 500 -23.12 17.22 6.47
C LYS A 500 -23.42 17.31 7.97
N LEU A 501 -23.16 18.46 8.59
CA LEU A 501 -23.28 18.67 10.04
C LEU A 501 -24.59 19.36 10.47
N ARG A 502 -25.48 19.69 9.53
CA ARG A 502 -26.71 20.50 9.77
C ARG A 502 -27.63 19.96 10.86
N GLN A 503 -27.74 18.63 11.01
CA GLN A 503 -28.61 18.00 12.01
C GLN A 503 -27.95 17.84 13.38
N GLN A 504 -26.62 17.91 13.46
CA GLN A 504 -25.87 17.61 14.67
C GLN A 504 -25.40 18.88 15.40
N VAL A 505 -25.19 19.97 14.68
CA VAL A 505 -24.72 21.25 15.23
C VAL A 505 -25.89 22.23 15.32
N LYS A 506 -26.09 22.82 16.49
CA LYS A 506 -27.16 23.79 16.75
C LYS A 506 -27.03 25.00 15.81
N ASP A 507 -28.16 25.46 15.28
CA ASP A 507 -28.26 26.63 14.39
C ASP A 507 -27.49 26.48 13.05
N MET A 508 -26.97 25.30 12.73
CA MET A 508 -26.22 25.06 11.49
C MET A 508 -27.14 24.99 10.27
N GLU A 509 -28.31 24.38 10.39
CA GLU A 509 -29.29 24.26 9.31
C GLU A 509 -29.79 25.62 8.82
N THR A 510 -30.09 26.53 9.75
CA THR A 510 -30.52 27.90 9.42
C THR A 510 -29.39 28.69 8.77
N SER A 511 -28.15 28.60 9.28
CA SER A 511 -26.98 29.20 8.66
C SER A 511 -26.69 28.66 7.26
N PHE A 512 -26.85 27.35 7.05
CA PHE A 512 -26.63 26.69 5.76
C PHE A 512 -27.58 27.24 4.68
N TYR A 513 -28.88 27.27 4.94
CA TYR A 513 -29.85 27.80 3.98
C TYR A 513 -29.68 29.31 3.76
N ARG A 514 -29.29 30.07 4.80
CA ARG A 514 -28.97 31.50 4.66
C ARG A 514 -27.81 31.74 3.69
N ILE A 515 -26.75 30.92 3.76
CA ILE A 515 -25.61 31.01 2.83
C ILE A 515 -26.05 30.66 1.41
N LEU A 516 -26.85 29.62 1.21
CA LEU A 516 -27.31 29.22 -0.14
C LEU A 516 -28.16 30.31 -0.83
N GLN A 517 -28.79 31.21 -0.07
CA GLN A 517 -29.51 32.38 -0.59
C GLN A 517 -28.62 33.60 -0.85
N ASP A 518 -27.35 33.58 -0.43
CA ASP A 518 -26.41 34.67 -0.70
C ASP A 518 -26.09 34.74 -2.19
N GLN A 519 -26.31 35.91 -2.81
CA GLN A 519 -26.05 36.10 -4.24
C GLN A 519 -24.58 35.84 -4.63
N ARG A 520 -23.64 36.00 -3.69
CA ARG A 520 -22.22 35.72 -3.93
C ARG A 520 -21.93 34.23 -4.17
N MET A 521 -22.85 33.32 -3.81
CA MET A 521 -22.74 31.88 -4.11
C MET A 521 -22.80 31.54 -5.60
N VAL A 522 -23.26 32.47 -6.45
CA VAL A 522 -23.33 32.26 -7.91
C VAL A 522 -21.97 31.90 -8.51
N THR A 523 -20.91 32.63 -8.14
CA THR A 523 -19.57 32.43 -8.72
C THR A 523 -18.94 31.09 -8.31
N PRO A 524 -18.91 30.68 -7.03
CA PRO A 524 -18.46 29.34 -6.65
C PRO A 524 -19.25 28.22 -7.35
N LEU A 525 -20.58 28.31 -7.38
CA LEU A 525 -21.42 27.29 -8.03
C LEU A 525 -21.16 27.19 -9.53
N SER A 526 -21.04 28.31 -10.24
CA SER A 526 -20.78 28.31 -11.67
C SER A 526 -19.39 27.78 -12.01
N LEU A 527 -18.37 28.07 -11.19
CA LEU A 527 -17.02 27.52 -11.35
C LEU A 527 -16.97 26.00 -11.15
N ALA A 528 -17.71 25.47 -10.17
CA ALA A 528 -17.78 24.03 -9.93
C ALA A 528 -18.56 23.28 -11.01
N LEU A 529 -19.72 23.80 -11.44
CA LEU A 529 -20.54 23.16 -12.47
C LEU A 529 -19.88 23.15 -13.85
N THR A 530 -18.93 24.06 -14.09
CA THR A 530 -18.14 24.14 -15.32
C THR A 530 -16.73 23.56 -15.17
N SER A 531 -16.44 22.88 -14.06
CA SER A 531 -15.14 22.26 -13.80
C SER A 531 -14.93 20.98 -14.62
N SER A 532 -13.69 20.68 -14.97
CA SER A 532 -13.28 19.38 -15.52
C SER A 532 -13.19 18.28 -14.46
N HIS A 533 -13.18 18.63 -13.17
CA HIS A 533 -13.07 17.69 -12.07
C HIS A 533 -14.44 17.17 -11.63
N ARG A 534 -14.61 15.84 -11.69
CA ARG A 534 -15.87 15.16 -11.34
C ARG A 534 -16.37 15.53 -9.93
N GLU A 535 -15.48 15.57 -8.95
CA GLU A 535 -15.86 15.85 -7.56
C GLU A 535 -16.46 17.25 -7.40
N HIS A 536 -15.85 18.26 -8.04
CA HIS A 536 -16.36 19.63 -8.02
C HIS A 536 -17.76 19.73 -8.63
N VAL A 537 -17.98 19.09 -9.78
CA VAL A 537 -19.30 19.06 -10.43
C VAL A 537 -20.33 18.38 -9.52
N GLN A 538 -19.97 17.27 -8.87
CA GLN A 538 -20.87 16.56 -7.96
C GLN A 538 -21.24 17.37 -6.71
N THR A 539 -20.25 18.00 -6.05
CA THR A 539 -20.50 18.89 -4.90
C THR A 539 -21.36 20.08 -5.33
N GLY A 540 -21.00 20.75 -6.43
CA GLY A 540 -21.74 21.90 -6.96
C GLY A 540 -23.18 21.55 -7.32
N LEU A 541 -23.42 20.41 -7.97
CA LEU A 541 -24.76 19.95 -8.33
C LEU A 541 -25.59 19.59 -7.09
N ARG A 542 -24.99 18.92 -6.10
CA ARG A 542 -25.69 18.59 -4.83
C ARG A 542 -26.15 19.84 -4.10
N LEU A 543 -25.30 20.85 -4.00
CA LEU A 543 -25.64 22.14 -3.38
C LEU A 543 -26.66 22.92 -4.20
N LEU A 544 -26.57 22.90 -5.54
CA LEU A 544 -27.55 23.53 -6.41
C LEU A 544 -28.96 22.95 -6.21
N LEU A 545 -29.08 21.63 -6.09
CA LEU A 545 -30.38 20.97 -5.86
C LEU A 545 -31.01 21.36 -4.52
N GLU A 546 -30.21 21.59 -3.49
CA GLU A 546 -30.66 22.09 -2.18
C GLU A 546 -31.00 23.59 -2.22
N ALA A 547 -30.31 24.38 -3.07
CA ALA A 547 -30.50 25.84 -3.15
C ALA A 547 -31.68 26.25 -4.06
N THR A 548 -31.91 25.53 -5.15
CA THR A 548 -32.97 25.82 -6.15
C THR A 548 -34.38 26.03 -5.57
N PRO A 549 -34.86 25.25 -4.56
CA PRO A 549 -36.18 25.46 -3.99
C PRO A 549 -36.30 26.67 -3.04
N LEU A 550 -35.19 27.35 -2.71
CA LEU A 550 -35.21 28.49 -1.79
C LEU A 550 -35.80 29.74 -2.46
N PRO A 551 -36.51 30.59 -1.70
CA PRO A 551 -37.00 31.86 -2.24
C PRO A 551 -35.82 32.75 -2.62
N ASP A 552 -36.01 33.54 -3.68
CA ASP A 552 -35.07 34.52 -4.23
C ASP A 552 -33.71 33.96 -4.68
N PHE A 553 -33.60 32.64 -4.95
CA PHE A 553 -32.40 32.05 -5.50
C PHE A 553 -32.08 32.61 -6.92
N PRO A 554 -30.86 33.14 -7.16
CA PRO A 554 -30.51 33.85 -8.40
C PRO A 554 -30.23 32.91 -9.59
N SER A 555 -31.23 32.12 -10.00
CA SER A 555 -31.11 31.11 -11.05
C SER A 555 -30.71 31.66 -12.43
N LEU A 556 -31.22 32.84 -12.80
CA LEU A 556 -30.88 33.51 -14.07
C LEU A 556 -29.40 33.92 -14.12
N VAL A 557 -28.92 34.60 -13.07
CA VAL A 557 -27.52 35.06 -12.98
C VAL A 557 -26.56 33.86 -12.94
N LEU A 558 -26.96 32.77 -12.28
CA LEU A 558 -26.21 31.52 -12.30
C LEU A 558 -26.12 30.93 -13.71
N GLY A 559 -27.23 30.90 -14.46
CA GLY A 559 -27.24 30.43 -15.85
C GLY A 559 -26.31 31.24 -16.76
N GLU A 560 -26.33 32.57 -16.63
CA GLU A 560 -25.42 33.48 -17.35
C GLU A 560 -23.95 33.21 -16.99
N SER A 561 -23.65 33.05 -15.69
CA SER A 561 -22.30 32.77 -15.20
C SER A 561 -21.76 31.42 -15.68
N ILE A 562 -22.60 30.37 -15.71
CA ILE A 562 -22.25 29.05 -16.27
C ILE A 562 -21.94 29.17 -17.77
N ALA A 563 -22.78 29.88 -18.53
CA ALA A 563 -22.56 30.09 -19.96
C ALA A 563 -21.25 30.84 -20.23
N ALA A 564 -20.96 31.89 -19.46
CA ALA A 564 -19.73 32.67 -19.57
C ALA A 564 -18.48 31.84 -19.26
N ASN A 565 -18.49 31.07 -18.16
CA ASN A 565 -17.38 30.20 -17.78
C ASN A 565 -17.11 29.10 -18.82
N ASN A 566 -18.16 28.47 -19.36
CA ASN A 566 -18.02 27.48 -20.43
C ASN A 566 -17.40 28.09 -21.70
N ALA A 567 -17.85 29.28 -22.11
CA ALA A 567 -17.30 29.98 -23.26
C ALA A 567 -15.81 30.35 -23.06
N TYR A 568 -15.44 30.79 -21.85
CA TYR A 568 -14.05 31.06 -21.50
C TYR A 568 -13.18 29.80 -21.59
N ARG A 569 -13.61 28.69 -20.98
CA ARG A 569 -12.85 27.42 -20.98
C ARG A 569 -12.70 26.83 -22.38
N GLN A 570 -13.73 26.94 -23.22
CA GLN A 570 -13.64 26.52 -24.63
C GLN A 570 -12.57 27.31 -25.38
N ARG A 571 -12.53 28.64 -25.19
CA ARG A 571 -11.51 29.51 -25.81
C ARG A 571 -10.09 29.22 -25.30
N GLU A 572 -9.93 28.90 -24.02
CA GLU A 572 -8.64 28.51 -23.45
C GLU A 572 -8.14 27.18 -24.03
N ALA A 573 -9.03 26.19 -24.17
CA ALA A 573 -8.70 24.91 -24.80
C ALA A 573 -8.20 25.10 -26.25
N GLU A 574 -8.85 25.96 -27.04
CA GLU A 574 -8.41 26.29 -28.41
C GLU A 574 -7.03 26.95 -28.47
N LEU A 575 -6.69 27.82 -27.51
CA LEU A 575 -5.39 28.50 -27.44
C LEU A 575 -4.27 27.57 -26.98
N SER A 576 -4.55 26.64 -26.07
CA SER A 576 -3.58 25.65 -25.59
C SER A 576 -3.11 24.70 -26.70
N VAL A 577 -4.03 24.27 -27.58
CA VAL A 577 -3.73 23.43 -28.76
C VAL A 577 -2.86 24.19 -29.77
N LYS A 578 -3.07 25.50 -29.94
CA LYS A 578 -2.27 26.34 -30.85
C LYS A 578 -0.87 26.64 -30.34
N ARG A 579 -0.64 26.76 -29.02
CA ARG A 579 0.72 26.91 -28.46
C ARG A 579 1.60 25.68 -28.72
N VAL A 580 1.02 24.49 -28.70
CA VAL A 580 1.75 23.24 -28.98
C VAL A 580 2.13 23.15 -30.47
N ALA A 581 1.30 23.66 -31.38
CA ALA A 581 1.58 23.65 -32.82
C ALA A 581 2.58 24.72 -33.29
N VAL A 582 2.61 25.91 -32.65
CA VAL A 582 3.51 27.02 -33.04
C VAL A 582 4.95 26.83 -32.57
N GLN A 583 5.20 25.91 -31.63
CA GLN A 583 6.56 25.60 -31.15
C GLN A 583 7.33 24.61 -32.03
N GLN A 584 6.72 24.11 -33.11
CA GLN A 584 7.34 23.12 -34.01
C GLN A 584 7.87 23.68 -35.34
N ASP A 585 7.67 24.97 -35.64
CA ASP A 585 8.28 25.60 -36.82
C ASP A 585 8.54 27.09 -36.59
N VAL A 586 9.78 27.45 -36.27
CA VAL A 586 10.30 28.82 -36.45
C VAL A 586 11.49 28.74 -37.42
N PRO A 587 11.33 29.18 -38.68
CA PRO A 587 12.47 29.49 -39.53
C PRO A 587 13.10 30.81 -39.06
N ALA A 588 14.43 30.84 -39.05
CA ALA A 588 15.23 32.01 -38.71
C ALA A 588 14.83 33.28 -39.51
N PRO A 589 14.97 34.50 -38.93
CA PRO A 589 14.77 35.72 -39.69
C PRO A 589 15.94 35.91 -40.67
N MET A 590 15.68 35.66 -41.94
CA MET A 590 16.58 36.00 -43.04
C MET A 590 16.65 37.52 -43.17
N GLY A 591 17.82 38.09 -42.88
CA GLY A 591 18.11 39.49 -43.15
C GLY A 591 17.91 39.81 -44.63
N LYS A 592 17.07 40.80 -44.92
CA LYS A 592 17.02 41.47 -46.22
C LYS A 592 17.30 42.95 -46.04
N SER A 593 18.51 43.31 -46.45
CA SER A 593 18.97 44.66 -46.70
C SER A 593 18.05 45.36 -47.70
N LEU A 594 17.53 46.53 -47.32
CA LEU A 594 16.95 47.49 -48.25
C LEU A 594 17.78 48.77 -48.19
N SER A 595 18.70 48.89 -49.13
CA SER A 595 19.40 50.13 -49.48
C SER A 595 18.44 51.06 -50.21
N GLY A 596 18.08 52.18 -49.59
CA GLY A 596 17.50 53.35 -50.26
C GLY A 596 18.58 54.43 -50.46
N PRO A 597 18.69 55.08 -51.63
CA PRO A 597 19.67 56.13 -51.86
C PRO A 597 19.23 57.45 -51.22
N SER A 598 20.20 58.11 -50.62
CA SER A 598 20.17 59.45 -50.01
C SER A 598 19.81 60.57 -50.99
N PRO A 599 19.11 61.64 -50.56
CA PRO A 599 18.97 62.86 -51.36
C PRO A 599 20.22 63.74 -51.19
N SER A 600 20.93 63.95 -52.30
CA SER A 600 22.03 64.92 -52.42
C SER A 600 21.49 66.34 -52.57
N SER A 601 21.97 67.25 -51.72
CA SER A 601 21.85 68.70 -51.87
C SER A 601 22.54 69.22 -53.14
N PRO A 602 22.08 70.33 -53.74
CA PRO A 602 22.94 71.17 -54.56
C PRO A 602 23.00 72.61 -54.02
N SER A 603 24.19 72.95 -53.54
CA SER A 603 24.65 74.28 -53.18
C SER A 603 25.28 74.96 -54.40
N HIS A 604 24.53 75.66 -55.26
CA HIS A 604 25.08 76.60 -56.25
C HIS A 604 24.00 77.57 -56.79
N SER A 605 23.79 78.74 -56.17
CA SER A 605 23.27 79.92 -56.91
C SER A 605 23.42 81.29 -56.19
N ILE A 606 24.38 81.45 -55.27
CA ILE A 606 24.62 82.76 -54.63
C ILE A 606 25.61 83.60 -55.47
N HIS A 607 26.42 82.99 -56.34
CA HIS A 607 27.37 83.72 -57.20
C HIS A 607 26.79 84.25 -58.52
N SER A 608 25.61 83.81 -58.97
CA SER A 608 24.98 84.36 -60.19
C SER A 608 24.05 85.56 -59.95
N LEU A 609 23.77 85.89 -58.68
CA LEU A 609 22.91 87.01 -58.27
C LEU A 609 23.72 88.28 -57.95
N ILE A 610 24.98 88.12 -57.57
CA ILE A 610 25.91 89.23 -57.31
C ILE A 610 26.33 89.92 -58.63
N GLU A 611 26.51 89.13 -59.70
CA GLU A 611 26.94 89.63 -61.02
C GLU A 611 25.84 90.44 -61.77
N LYS A 612 24.56 90.23 -61.44
CA LYS A 612 23.43 90.97 -62.05
C LYS A 612 23.04 92.25 -61.30
N LEU A 613 23.45 92.40 -60.04
CA LEU A 613 23.25 93.62 -59.26
C LEU A 613 24.35 94.66 -59.49
N GLN A 614 25.54 94.25 -59.92
CA GLN A 614 26.64 95.17 -60.26
C GLN A 614 26.47 95.88 -61.61
N ASN A 615 25.70 95.31 -62.56
CA ASN A 615 25.48 95.92 -63.88
C ASN A 615 24.24 96.84 -63.98
N GLY A 616 23.54 97.10 -62.86
CA GLY A 616 22.31 97.90 -62.83
C GLY A 616 22.46 99.36 -62.37
N MET A 617 23.67 99.79 -62.02
CA MET A 617 23.93 101.09 -61.36
C MET A 617 24.75 102.10 -62.18
N GLU A 618 24.90 101.90 -63.49
CA GLU A 618 25.60 102.84 -64.37
C GLU A 618 24.70 103.34 -65.52
N LEU A 619 23.60 104.02 -65.19
CA LEU A 619 22.87 104.87 -66.15
C LEU A 619 22.37 106.14 -65.45
N GLN A 620 23.27 106.77 -64.69
CA GLN A 620 23.09 108.12 -64.16
C GLN A 620 24.13 109.04 -64.77
N ASP A 621 24.02 109.27 -66.08
CA ASP A 621 24.37 110.55 -66.67
C ASP A 621 23.87 110.61 -68.11
N GLN A 622 23.38 111.80 -68.51
CA GLN A 622 22.84 112.14 -69.83
C GLN A 622 21.35 111.85 -70.05
N MET A 623 20.49 112.67 -69.45
CA MET A 623 19.20 113.01 -70.06
C MET A 623 18.82 114.44 -69.66
N LYS A 624 19.42 115.41 -70.36
CA LYS A 624 18.85 116.75 -70.50
C LYS A 624 17.83 116.69 -71.64
N ASP A 625 16.62 117.14 -71.34
CA ASP A 625 15.47 117.38 -72.23
C ASP A 625 14.93 116.20 -73.04
N VAL A 626 13.93 115.50 -72.47
CA VAL A 626 12.97 114.69 -73.24
C VAL A 626 11.54 115.08 -72.82
N ARG A 627 10.70 115.39 -73.82
CA ARG A 627 9.35 115.93 -73.65
C ARG A 627 8.40 114.84 -73.11
N VAL A 628 7.50 115.22 -72.20
CA VAL A 628 6.55 114.36 -71.45
C VAL A 628 5.74 113.37 -72.31
N SER A 629 5.56 113.64 -73.60
CA SER A 629 4.85 112.75 -74.54
C SER A 629 5.53 111.40 -74.74
N GLU A 630 6.86 111.37 -74.84
CA GLU A 630 7.61 110.12 -75.09
C GLU A 630 7.63 109.21 -73.85
N ILE A 631 7.48 109.80 -72.66
CA ILE A 631 7.36 109.07 -71.39
C ILE A 631 6.00 108.37 -71.30
N MET A 632 4.91 109.03 -71.73
CA MET A 632 3.58 108.41 -71.73
C MET A 632 3.50 107.21 -72.69
N ASP A 633 4.06 107.32 -73.90
CA ASP A 633 4.05 106.22 -74.88
C ASP A 633 4.77 104.96 -74.33
N VAL A 634 5.88 105.15 -73.61
CA VAL A 634 6.60 104.06 -72.95
C VAL A 634 5.77 103.42 -71.83
N TYR A 635 5.06 104.22 -71.04
CA TYR A 635 4.18 103.68 -70.00
C TYR A 635 2.96 102.96 -70.58
N GLU A 636 2.35 103.45 -71.66
CA GLU A 636 1.22 102.81 -72.33
C GLU A 636 1.62 101.49 -72.98
N GLN A 637 2.78 101.44 -73.62
CA GLN A 637 3.35 100.20 -74.16
C GLN A 637 3.67 99.20 -73.04
N LYS A 638 4.16 99.67 -71.89
CA LYS A 638 4.45 98.82 -70.72
C LYS A 638 3.17 98.29 -70.08
N ILE A 639 2.12 99.11 -69.97
CA ILE A 639 0.80 98.68 -69.47
C ILE A 639 0.20 97.63 -70.42
N SER A 640 0.26 97.85 -71.73
CA SER A 640 -0.23 96.89 -72.73
C SER A 640 0.57 95.57 -72.72
N SER A 641 1.89 95.65 -72.51
CA SER A 641 2.73 94.45 -72.33
C SER A 641 2.42 93.73 -71.01
N LEU A 642 2.07 94.45 -69.95
CA LEU A 642 1.69 93.85 -68.67
C LEU A 642 0.30 93.19 -68.77
N ALA A 643 -0.67 93.83 -69.41
CA ALA A 643 -2.00 93.27 -69.62
C ALA A 643 -1.97 91.98 -70.49
N SER A 644 -1.14 91.96 -71.54
CA SER A 644 -0.95 90.74 -72.34
C SER A 644 -0.22 89.63 -71.58
N LYS A 645 0.74 89.97 -70.71
CA LYS A 645 1.37 89.00 -69.80
C LYS A 645 0.39 88.47 -68.75
N GLU A 646 -0.45 89.33 -68.20
CA GLU A 646 -1.50 88.96 -67.25
C GLU A 646 -2.50 87.99 -67.90
N GLY A 647 -2.98 88.28 -69.12
CA GLY A 647 -3.84 87.35 -69.87
C GLY A 647 -3.20 85.98 -70.10
N ARG A 648 -1.92 85.95 -70.51
CA ARG A 648 -1.19 84.68 -70.68
C ARG A 648 -0.99 83.91 -69.37
N LEU A 649 -0.81 84.63 -68.26
CA LEU A 649 -0.72 84.02 -66.93
C LEU A 649 -2.07 83.46 -66.47
N GLN A 650 -3.17 84.14 -66.78
CA GLN A 650 -4.53 83.68 -66.53
C GLN A 650 -4.80 82.35 -67.26
N ASP A 651 -4.50 82.29 -68.57
CA ASP A 651 -4.67 81.07 -69.39
C ASP A 651 -3.83 79.90 -68.83
N LEU A 652 -2.59 80.18 -68.41
CA LEU A 652 -1.71 79.17 -67.83
C LEU A 652 -2.25 78.68 -66.47
N LEU A 653 -2.85 79.57 -65.68
CA LEU A 653 -3.45 79.24 -64.40
C LEU A 653 -4.70 78.36 -64.60
N GLU A 654 -5.55 78.67 -65.57
CA GLU A 654 -6.70 77.85 -65.93
C GLU A 654 -6.28 76.46 -66.44
N ALA A 655 -5.29 76.38 -67.32
CA ALA A 655 -4.76 75.11 -67.79
C ALA A 655 -4.17 74.25 -66.65
N LYS A 656 -3.45 74.87 -65.71
CA LYS A 656 -2.93 74.17 -64.52
C LYS A 656 -4.05 73.72 -63.59
N ALA A 657 -5.10 74.53 -63.40
CA ALA A 657 -6.26 74.16 -62.58
C ALA A 657 -7.00 72.94 -63.18
N LEU A 658 -7.17 72.91 -64.51
CA LEU A 658 -7.77 71.76 -65.21
C LEU A 658 -6.90 70.50 -65.09
N ALA A 659 -5.59 70.62 -65.31
CA ALA A 659 -4.66 69.49 -65.15
C ALA A 659 -4.66 68.95 -63.71
N LEU A 660 -4.71 69.83 -62.71
CA LEU A 660 -4.81 69.45 -61.31
C LEU A 660 -6.12 68.68 -61.05
N SER A 661 -7.25 69.16 -61.56
CA SER A 661 -8.55 68.48 -61.41
C SER A 661 -8.56 67.07 -62.04
N GLN A 662 -7.87 66.88 -63.17
CA GLN A 662 -7.73 65.58 -63.81
C GLN A 662 -6.82 64.64 -63.01
N ALA A 663 -5.72 65.16 -62.44
CA ALA A 663 -4.86 64.39 -61.56
C ALA A 663 -5.60 63.95 -60.29
N ASP A 664 -6.38 64.84 -59.66
CA ASP A 664 -7.17 64.52 -58.47
C ASP A 664 -8.23 63.44 -58.75
N ARG A 665 -8.86 63.49 -59.93
CA ARG A 665 -9.79 62.44 -60.37
C ARG A 665 -9.10 61.08 -60.50
N LEU A 666 -7.91 61.02 -61.11
CA LEU A 666 -7.14 59.78 -61.23
C LEU A 666 -6.69 59.26 -59.86
N ILE A 667 -6.21 60.14 -58.98
CA ILE A 667 -5.82 59.76 -57.61
C ILE A 667 -7.02 59.16 -56.87
N THR A 668 -8.20 59.75 -57.00
CA THR A 668 -9.43 59.24 -56.39
C THR A 668 -9.79 57.85 -56.94
N GLN A 669 -9.69 57.65 -58.25
CA GLN A 669 -9.94 56.35 -58.88
C GLN A 669 -8.96 55.26 -58.40
N TYR A 670 -7.67 55.57 -58.33
CA TYR A 670 -6.66 54.64 -57.82
C TYR A 670 -6.86 54.33 -56.33
N ARG A 671 -7.27 55.31 -55.52
CA ARG A 671 -7.61 55.10 -54.11
C ARG A 671 -8.79 54.14 -53.96
N CYS A 672 -9.85 54.32 -54.75
CA CYS A 672 -11.02 53.41 -54.73
C CYS A 672 -10.65 51.99 -55.17
N GLN A 673 -9.87 51.83 -56.25
CA GLN A 673 -9.42 50.52 -56.72
C GLN A 673 -8.54 49.81 -55.68
N ARG A 674 -7.63 50.53 -55.04
CA ARG A 674 -6.81 49.99 -53.96
C ARG A 674 -7.66 49.57 -52.76
N ALA A 675 -8.63 50.39 -52.35
CA ALA A 675 -9.52 50.05 -51.24
C ALA A 675 -10.34 48.78 -51.54
N GLN A 676 -10.80 48.61 -52.79
CA GLN A 676 -11.52 47.42 -53.23
C GLN A 676 -10.62 46.17 -53.23
N ALA A 677 -9.42 46.25 -53.80
CA ALA A 677 -8.46 45.15 -53.80
C ALA A 677 -8.06 44.73 -52.37
N GLU A 678 -7.87 45.70 -51.47
CA GLU A 678 -7.61 45.43 -50.06
C GLU A 678 -8.82 44.78 -49.36
N ALA A 679 -10.05 45.16 -49.69
CA ALA A 679 -11.26 44.51 -49.15
C ALA A 679 -11.40 43.07 -49.63
N GLU A 680 -11.11 42.79 -50.91
CA GLU A 680 -11.11 41.43 -51.46
C GLU A 680 -10.00 40.57 -50.85
N ALA A 681 -8.79 41.11 -50.67
CA ALA A 681 -7.71 40.42 -49.98
C ALA A 681 -8.07 40.07 -48.53
N ARG A 682 -8.71 41.00 -47.79
CA ARG A 682 -9.21 40.72 -46.43
C ARG A 682 -10.27 39.61 -46.41
N LYS A 683 -11.17 39.58 -47.39
CA LYS A 683 -12.19 38.52 -47.53
C LYS A 683 -11.58 37.16 -47.88
N LEU A 684 -10.59 37.12 -48.78
CA LEU A 684 -9.88 35.88 -49.10
C LEU A 684 -9.10 35.36 -47.88
N ALA A 685 -8.44 36.25 -47.14
CA ALA A 685 -7.73 35.88 -45.92
C ALA A 685 -8.67 35.33 -44.84
N SER A 686 -9.87 35.89 -44.68
CA SER A 686 -10.86 35.35 -43.73
C SER A 686 -11.36 33.97 -44.14
N MET A 687 -11.65 33.74 -45.42
CA MET A 687 -12.06 32.42 -45.92
C MET A 687 -10.96 31.37 -45.77
N LEU A 688 -9.70 31.74 -46.02
CA LEU A 688 -8.56 30.83 -45.85
C LEU A 688 -8.38 30.46 -44.38
N LYS A 689 -8.48 31.44 -43.47
CA LYS A 689 -8.46 31.20 -42.02
C LYS A 689 -9.57 30.26 -41.57
N GLU A 690 -10.79 30.43 -42.07
CA GLU A 690 -11.91 29.51 -41.76
C GLU A 690 -11.67 28.10 -42.31
N ALA A 691 -11.09 27.97 -43.51
CA ALA A 691 -10.76 26.68 -44.11
C ALA A 691 -9.67 25.94 -43.33
N GLU A 692 -8.63 26.67 -42.88
CA GLU A 692 -7.58 26.13 -42.01
C GLU A 692 -8.16 25.68 -40.66
N GLN A 693 -9.03 26.49 -40.05
CA GLN A 693 -9.73 26.12 -38.81
C GLN A 693 -10.57 24.84 -38.97
N ARG A 694 -11.34 24.72 -40.06
CA ARG A 694 -12.12 23.51 -40.34
C ARG A 694 -11.22 22.29 -40.54
N ARG A 695 -10.09 22.45 -41.23
CA ARG A 695 -9.11 21.37 -41.44
C ARG A 695 -8.49 20.92 -40.12
N GLU A 696 -8.10 21.85 -39.25
CA GLU A 696 -7.58 21.56 -37.91
C GLU A 696 -8.62 20.83 -37.06
N ALA A 697 -9.88 21.27 -37.06
CA ALA A 697 -10.97 20.62 -36.33
C ALA A 697 -11.17 19.16 -36.77
N LEU A 698 -11.21 18.90 -38.08
CA LEU A 698 -11.33 17.55 -38.64
C LEU A 698 -10.11 16.67 -38.32
N GLN A 699 -8.90 17.25 -38.30
CA GLN A 699 -7.69 16.52 -37.96
C GLN A 699 -7.67 16.10 -36.47
N VAL A 700 -8.18 16.96 -35.58
CA VAL A 700 -8.36 16.65 -34.16
C VAL A 700 -9.41 15.56 -33.97
N GLU A 701 -10.55 15.66 -34.65
CA GLU A 701 -11.63 14.66 -34.58
C GLU A 701 -11.15 13.28 -35.07
N LEU A 702 -10.41 13.23 -36.19
CA LEU A 702 -9.81 12.00 -36.70
C LEU A 702 -8.79 11.42 -35.71
N GLY A 703 -7.96 12.26 -35.09
CA GLY A 703 -7.03 11.83 -34.05
C GLY A 703 -7.73 11.23 -32.83
N SER A 704 -8.84 11.84 -32.40
CA SER A 704 -9.67 11.33 -31.30
C SER A 704 -10.27 9.97 -31.64
N GLN A 705 -10.84 9.81 -32.84
CA GLN A 705 -11.41 8.54 -33.30
C GLN A 705 -10.37 7.42 -33.39
N VAL A 706 -9.15 7.73 -33.84
CA VAL A 706 -8.05 6.75 -33.88
C VAL A 706 -7.65 6.31 -32.46
N LEU A 707 -7.51 7.26 -31.53
CA LEU A 707 -7.19 6.96 -30.14
C LEU A 707 -8.30 6.14 -29.45
N GLU A 708 -9.57 6.45 -29.72
CA GLU A 708 -10.71 5.66 -29.24
C GLU A 708 -10.70 4.24 -29.80
N ALA A 709 -10.39 4.06 -31.09
CA ALA A 709 -10.26 2.75 -31.70
C ALA A 709 -9.11 1.93 -31.11
N GLU A 710 -7.96 2.56 -30.81
CA GLU A 710 -6.84 1.90 -30.14
C GLU A 710 -7.16 1.49 -28.70
N ARG A 711 -7.85 2.36 -27.94
CA ARG A 711 -8.35 2.04 -26.59
C ARG A 711 -9.32 0.88 -26.62
N ALA A 712 -10.34 0.92 -27.49
CA ALA A 712 -11.31 -0.15 -27.62
C ALA A 712 -10.65 -1.50 -28.00
N LYS A 713 -9.61 -1.47 -28.85
CA LYS A 713 -8.82 -2.66 -29.17
C LYS A 713 -8.03 -3.18 -27.95
N GLY A 714 -7.51 -2.29 -27.12
CA GLY A 714 -6.91 -2.62 -25.83
C GLY A 714 -7.91 -3.32 -24.90
N ASP A 715 -9.07 -2.70 -24.69
CA ASP A 715 -10.15 -3.21 -23.83
C ASP A 715 -10.62 -4.60 -24.27
N ILE A 716 -10.81 -4.81 -25.59
CA ILE A 716 -11.17 -6.13 -26.15
C ILE A 716 -10.09 -7.17 -25.81
N LYS A 717 -8.80 -6.82 -25.92
CA LYS A 717 -7.71 -7.73 -25.61
C LYS A 717 -7.66 -8.08 -24.12
N GLU A 718 -7.89 -7.12 -23.24
CA GLU A 718 -7.98 -7.34 -21.80
C GLU A 718 -9.19 -8.20 -21.43
N LEU A 719 -10.36 -7.94 -22.01
CA LEU A 719 -11.57 -8.74 -21.82
C LEU A 719 -11.36 -10.20 -22.28
N LEU A 720 -10.67 -10.41 -23.40
CA LEU A 720 -10.33 -11.77 -23.87
C LEU A 720 -9.39 -12.49 -22.89
N GLN A 721 -8.39 -11.79 -22.34
CA GLN A 721 -7.51 -12.37 -21.32
C GLN A 721 -8.26 -12.68 -20.03
N HIS A 722 -9.16 -11.81 -19.58
CA HIS A 722 -9.98 -12.03 -18.41
C HIS A 722 -10.93 -13.22 -18.60
N ASN A 723 -11.56 -13.35 -19.77
CA ASN A 723 -12.41 -14.49 -20.09
C ASN A 723 -11.61 -15.82 -20.06
N ALA A 724 -10.39 -15.82 -20.59
CA ALA A 724 -9.51 -16.98 -20.52
C ALA A 724 -9.17 -17.38 -19.07
N ARG A 725 -8.92 -16.41 -18.19
CA ARG A 725 -8.71 -16.66 -16.74
C ARG A 725 -9.96 -17.24 -16.08
N LEU A 726 -11.13 -16.64 -16.31
CA LEU A 726 -12.39 -17.16 -15.78
C LEU A 726 -12.69 -18.60 -16.24
N GLN A 727 -12.35 -18.95 -17.48
CA GLN A 727 -12.48 -20.32 -17.96
C GLN A 727 -11.53 -21.28 -17.22
N ALA A 728 -10.29 -20.87 -16.98
CA ALA A 728 -9.35 -21.66 -16.19
C ALA A 728 -9.84 -21.88 -14.76
N ASP A 729 -10.30 -20.82 -14.10
CA ASP A 729 -10.85 -20.89 -12.73
C ASP A 729 -12.09 -21.79 -12.67
N SER A 730 -12.97 -21.71 -13.68
CA SER A 730 -14.14 -22.59 -13.82
C SER A 730 -13.75 -24.06 -13.96
N GLN A 731 -12.72 -24.37 -14.75
CA GLN A 731 -12.18 -25.74 -14.87
C GLN A 731 -11.58 -26.23 -13.55
N GLU A 732 -10.86 -25.37 -12.83
CA GLU A 732 -10.31 -25.70 -11.51
C GLU A 732 -11.42 -25.97 -10.49
N HIS A 733 -12.46 -25.14 -10.46
CA HIS A 733 -13.65 -25.37 -9.62
C HIS A 733 -14.36 -26.68 -9.95
N GLN A 734 -14.45 -27.07 -11.23
CA GLN A 734 -15.01 -28.37 -11.62
C GLN A 734 -14.14 -29.53 -11.11
N SER A 735 -12.81 -29.43 -11.23
CA SER A 735 -11.85 -30.42 -10.71
C SER A 735 -11.95 -30.55 -9.18
N LEU A 736 -12.01 -29.42 -8.48
CA LEU A 736 -12.11 -29.38 -7.03
C LEU A 736 -13.44 -29.97 -6.55
N LYS A 737 -14.55 -29.65 -7.23
CA LYS A 737 -15.86 -30.26 -6.97
C LYS A 737 -15.83 -31.79 -7.16
N GLY A 738 -15.12 -32.27 -8.19
CA GLY A 738 -14.88 -33.70 -8.39
C GLY A 738 -14.13 -34.33 -7.22
N SER A 739 -13.06 -33.68 -6.76
CA SER A 739 -12.25 -34.13 -5.61
C SER A 739 -13.05 -34.12 -4.30
N TYR A 740 -13.85 -33.08 -4.06
CA TYR A 740 -14.75 -32.99 -2.90
C TYR A 740 -15.77 -34.14 -2.89
N ASN A 741 -16.39 -34.45 -4.02
CA ASN A 741 -17.34 -35.56 -4.11
C ASN A 741 -16.67 -36.92 -3.83
N GLN A 742 -15.43 -37.13 -4.28
CA GLN A 742 -14.67 -38.34 -3.95
C GLN A 742 -14.40 -38.45 -2.45
N LEU A 743 -14.02 -37.34 -1.80
CA LEU A 743 -13.79 -37.31 -0.36
C LEU A 743 -15.08 -37.56 0.43
N LEU A 744 -16.19 -36.97 -0.02
CA LEU A 744 -17.51 -37.17 0.58
C LEU A 744 -17.95 -38.65 0.51
N ASN A 745 -17.71 -39.32 -0.63
CA ASN A 745 -18.00 -40.74 -0.76
C ASN A 745 -17.15 -41.59 0.20
N ARG A 746 -15.85 -41.29 0.34
CA ARG A 746 -14.97 -41.97 1.31
C ARG A 746 -15.42 -41.75 2.75
N PHE A 747 -15.88 -40.56 3.07
CA PHE A 747 -16.42 -40.25 4.40
C PHE A 747 -17.67 -41.09 4.67
N ASN A 748 -18.62 -41.14 3.73
CA ASN A 748 -19.84 -41.94 3.86
C ASN A 748 -19.54 -43.45 4.01
N GLU A 749 -18.55 -43.98 3.27
CA GLU A 749 -18.09 -45.36 3.42
C GLU A 749 -17.49 -45.63 4.80
N SER A 750 -16.68 -44.69 5.30
CA SER A 750 -16.08 -44.78 6.65
C SER A 750 -17.13 -44.71 7.75
N GLU A 751 -18.14 -43.85 7.60
CA GLU A 751 -19.28 -43.76 8.53
C GLU A 751 -20.08 -45.06 8.55
N ARG A 752 -20.30 -45.69 7.40
CA ARG A 752 -20.95 -47.00 7.30
C ARG A 752 -20.14 -48.08 8.03
N LEU A 753 -18.83 -48.15 7.80
CA LEU A 753 -17.93 -49.09 8.48
C LEU A 753 -17.94 -48.88 10.00
N LEU A 754 -17.96 -47.62 10.46
CA LEU A 754 -18.05 -47.30 11.88
C LEU A 754 -19.36 -47.81 12.50
N LYS A 755 -20.50 -47.66 11.81
CA LYS A 755 -21.79 -48.21 12.26
C LYS A 755 -21.76 -49.74 12.33
N GLU A 756 -21.16 -50.41 11.35
CA GLU A 756 -20.98 -51.87 11.36
C GLU A 756 -20.11 -52.33 12.54
N LEU A 757 -19.01 -51.64 12.80
CA LEU A 757 -18.14 -51.91 13.96
C LEU A 757 -18.87 -51.68 15.30
N GLN A 758 -19.69 -50.64 15.41
CA GLN A 758 -20.52 -50.41 16.60
C GLN A 758 -21.50 -51.57 16.84
N VAL A 759 -22.15 -52.07 15.78
CA VAL A 759 -23.05 -53.23 15.89
C VAL A 759 -22.27 -54.48 16.32
N ALA A 760 -21.10 -54.73 15.74
CA ALA A 760 -20.24 -55.85 16.14
C ALA A 760 -19.80 -55.74 17.60
N HIS A 761 -19.43 -54.55 18.07
CA HIS A 761 -19.07 -54.30 19.46
C HIS A 761 -20.23 -54.58 20.42
N ILE A 762 -21.45 -54.14 20.09
CA ILE A 762 -22.66 -54.44 20.87
C ILE A 762 -22.90 -55.95 20.93
N SER A 763 -22.69 -56.67 19.82
CA SER A 763 -22.82 -58.14 19.78
C SER A 763 -21.78 -58.82 20.67
N LEU A 764 -20.53 -58.35 20.63
CA LEU A 764 -19.43 -58.90 21.44
C LEU A 764 -19.68 -58.68 22.94
N ILE A 765 -20.20 -57.52 23.33
CA ILE A 765 -20.61 -57.26 24.73
C ILE A 765 -21.65 -58.28 25.17
N LYS A 766 -22.67 -58.55 24.34
CA LYS A 766 -23.70 -59.57 24.67
C LYS A 766 -23.08 -60.95 24.84
N GLN A 767 -22.12 -61.34 23.99
CA GLN A 767 -21.40 -62.61 24.13
C GLN A 767 -20.52 -62.67 25.38
N MET A 768 -19.87 -61.56 25.75
CA MET A 768 -19.12 -61.48 27.00
C MET A 768 -20.04 -61.63 28.22
N ASP A 769 -21.22 -61.02 28.20
CA ASP A 769 -22.20 -61.14 29.28
C ASP A 769 -22.76 -62.56 29.40
N THR A 770 -23.00 -63.26 28.28
CA THR A 770 -23.41 -64.67 28.33
C THR A 770 -22.29 -65.55 28.87
N LEU A 771 -21.04 -65.33 28.44
CA LEU A 771 -19.88 -66.05 28.97
C LEU A 771 -19.72 -65.82 30.48
N ARG A 772 -19.87 -64.59 30.96
CA ARG A 772 -19.82 -64.28 32.39
C ARG A 772 -20.88 -65.06 33.17
N LYS A 773 -22.13 -65.10 32.69
CA LYS A 773 -23.20 -65.91 33.30
C LYS A 773 -22.87 -67.40 33.32
N THR A 774 -22.29 -67.94 32.25
CA THR A 774 -21.86 -69.36 32.23
C THR A 774 -20.72 -69.63 33.20
N GLN A 775 -19.76 -68.69 33.32
CA GLN A 775 -18.67 -68.78 34.29
C GLN A 775 -19.20 -68.77 35.73
N ASP A 776 -20.15 -67.90 36.05
CA ASP A 776 -20.78 -67.86 37.38
C ASP A 776 -21.57 -69.14 37.68
N THR A 777 -22.25 -69.70 36.68
CA THR A 777 -22.96 -70.98 36.82
C THR A 777 -21.99 -72.14 37.05
N LEU A 778 -20.88 -72.19 36.32
CA LEU A 778 -19.83 -73.19 36.49
C LEU A 778 -19.15 -73.08 37.84
N ARG A 779 -18.91 -71.87 38.34
CA ARG A 779 -18.41 -71.65 39.71
C ARG A 779 -19.35 -72.23 40.74
N LEU A 780 -20.65 -71.96 40.63
CA LEU A 780 -21.66 -72.52 41.54
C LEU A 780 -21.68 -74.06 41.51
N GLN A 781 -21.54 -74.67 40.33
CA GLN A 781 -21.43 -76.12 40.18
C GLN A 781 -20.13 -76.67 40.79
N HIS A 782 -19.01 -75.97 40.61
CA HIS A 782 -17.74 -76.35 41.20
C HIS A 782 -17.77 -76.31 42.73
N ASP A 783 -18.33 -75.24 43.31
CA ASP A 783 -18.51 -75.10 44.76
C ASP A 783 -19.40 -76.22 45.32
N LYS A 784 -20.48 -76.56 44.60
CA LYS A 784 -21.34 -77.69 44.98
C LYS A 784 -20.58 -79.02 44.95
N ALA A 785 -19.81 -79.28 43.89
CA ALA A 785 -18.99 -80.48 43.78
C ALA A 785 -17.92 -80.57 44.89
N LEU A 786 -17.32 -79.44 45.28
CA LEU A 786 -16.37 -79.39 46.41
C LEU A 786 -17.04 -79.76 47.73
N CYS A 787 -18.27 -79.30 47.99
CA CYS A 787 -19.04 -79.72 49.16
C CYS A 787 -19.32 -81.22 49.16
N GLU A 788 -19.81 -81.78 48.05
CA GLU A 788 -20.06 -83.21 47.90
C GLU A 788 -18.77 -84.05 48.07
N LEU A 789 -17.63 -83.54 47.58
CA LEU A 789 -16.34 -84.20 47.71
C LEU A 789 -15.83 -84.18 49.16
N LYS A 790 -16.09 -83.09 49.89
CA LYS A 790 -15.80 -82.99 51.32
C LYS A 790 -16.62 -84.00 52.13
N GLU A 791 -17.91 -84.11 51.85
CA GLU A 791 -18.79 -85.12 52.48
C GLU A 791 -18.31 -86.55 52.18
N ARG A 792 -17.96 -86.84 50.92
CA ARG A 792 -17.37 -88.13 50.52
C ARG A 792 -16.06 -88.41 51.22
N GLN A 793 -15.22 -87.40 51.43
CA GLN A 793 -13.94 -87.57 52.12
C GLN A 793 -14.12 -87.79 53.63
N GLU A 794 -15.14 -87.20 54.25
CA GLU A 794 -15.55 -87.52 55.63
C GLU A 794 -16.07 -88.96 55.73
N GLN A 795 -16.86 -89.42 54.77
CA GLN A 795 -17.29 -90.83 54.67
C GLN A 795 -16.11 -91.79 54.45
N MET A 796 -15.14 -91.44 53.61
CA MET A 796 -13.93 -92.27 53.44
C MET A 796 -13.13 -92.36 54.74
N LYS A 797 -13.02 -91.27 55.52
CA LYS A 797 -12.34 -91.30 56.82
C LYS A 797 -13.07 -92.17 57.84
N SER A 798 -14.41 -92.16 57.84
CA SER A 798 -15.19 -93.06 58.70
C SER A 798 -14.98 -94.53 58.29
N PHE A 799 -15.07 -94.84 57.00
CA PHE A 799 -14.81 -96.20 56.50
C PHE A 799 -13.37 -96.66 56.75
N GLN A 800 -12.39 -95.76 56.64
CA GLN A 800 -10.99 -96.09 56.93
C GLN A 800 -10.79 -96.40 58.42
N SER A 801 -11.48 -95.70 59.31
CA SER A 801 -11.48 -95.98 60.75
C SER A 801 -12.15 -97.33 61.05
N GLU A 802 -13.27 -97.64 60.38
CA GLU A 802 -13.93 -98.95 60.47
C GLU A 802 -13.04 -100.09 59.95
N LEU A 803 -12.36 -99.89 58.82
CA LEU A 803 -11.41 -100.86 58.28
C LEU A 803 -10.23 -101.10 59.21
N GLN A 804 -9.66 -100.05 59.81
CA GLN A 804 -8.59 -100.19 60.81
C GLN A 804 -9.06 -100.99 62.03
N GLN A 805 -10.29 -100.76 62.51
CA GLN A 805 -10.86 -101.53 63.60
C GLN A 805 -11.02 -103.01 63.20
N ARG A 806 -11.51 -103.29 61.99
CA ARG A 806 -11.65 -104.66 61.47
C ARG A 806 -10.30 -105.34 61.26
N ASP A 807 -9.28 -104.63 60.83
CA ASP A 807 -7.91 -105.16 60.70
C ASP A 807 -7.32 -105.52 62.07
N CYS A 808 -7.57 -104.71 63.12
CA CYS A 808 -7.23 -105.06 64.50
C CYS A 808 -7.94 -106.34 64.96
N ASP A 809 -9.24 -106.48 64.67
CA ASP A 809 -10.00 -107.68 64.99
C ASP A 809 -9.45 -108.91 64.23
N ILE A 810 -9.12 -108.76 62.95
CA ILE A 810 -8.53 -109.82 62.12
C ILE A 810 -7.14 -110.22 62.64
N THR A 811 -6.30 -109.26 63.04
CA THR A 811 -4.99 -109.58 63.62
C THR A 811 -5.12 -110.31 64.96
N GLY A 812 -6.08 -109.93 65.79
CA GLY A 812 -6.45 -110.67 67.00
C GLY A 812 -6.86 -112.11 66.70
N LEU A 813 -7.81 -112.29 65.78
CA LEU A 813 -8.30 -113.62 65.36
C LEU A 813 -7.19 -114.47 64.71
N ARG A 814 -6.28 -113.88 63.93
CA ARG A 814 -5.12 -114.58 63.37
C ARG A 814 -4.13 -115.02 64.46
N GLY A 815 -3.98 -114.26 65.54
CA GLY A 815 -3.20 -114.67 66.71
C GLY A 815 -3.82 -115.88 67.41
N GLU A 816 -5.14 -115.84 67.62
CA GLU A 816 -5.90 -116.95 68.21
C GLU A 816 -5.86 -118.22 67.33
N LEU A 817 -6.02 -118.07 66.02
CA LEU A 817 -5.94 -119.16 65.05
C LEU A 817 -4.55 -119.80 65.05
N ARG A 818 -3.47 -119.01 65.09
CA ARG A 818 -2.10 -119.54 65.14
C ARG A 818 -1.84 -120.32 66.43
N GLY A 819 -2.36 -119.83 67.56
CA GLY A 819 -2.30 -120.55 68.85
C GLY A 819 -3.15 -121.84 68.88
N GLN A 820 -4.25 -121.89 68.11
CA GLN A 820 -5.05 -123.10 67.89
C GLN A 820 -4.34 -124.09 66.94
N GLU A 821 -3.72 -123.62 65.86
CA GLU A 821 -2.97 -124.43 64.91
C GLU A 821 -1.75 -125.11 65.54
N GLU A 822 -1.01 -124.41 66.41
CA GLU A 822 0.11 -125.00 67.16
C GLU A 822 -0.37 -126.08 68.14
N ARG A 823 -1.50 -125.85 68.82
CA ARG A 823 -2.17 -126.87 69.66
C ARG A 823 -2.68 -128.05 68.83
N GLY A 824 -3.17 -127.78 67.61
CA GLY A 824 -3.61 -128.78 66.64
C GLY A 824 -2.45 -129.67 66.19
N ARG A 825 -1.32 -129.09 65.77
CA ARG A 825 -0.13 -129.85 65.33
C ARG A 825 0.46 -130.74 66.43
N ALA A 826 0.45 -130.29 67.68
CA ALA A 826 0.88 -131.11 68.81
C ALA A 826 -0.01 -132.35 68.98
N LYS A 827 -1.34 -132.16 68.89
CA LYS A 827 -2.32 -133.25 68.97
C LYS A 827 -2.34 -134.15 67.73
N GLU A 828 -2.06 -133.63 66.53
CA GLU A 828 -1.99 -134.41 65.29
C GLU A 828 -0.79 -135.36 65.31
N LYS A 829 0.38 -134.92 65.79
CA LYS A 829 1.54 -135.81 66.00
C LYS A 829 1.25 -136.92 66.99
N GLU A 830 0.59 -136.58 68.10
CA GLU A 830 0.15 -137.57 69.11
C GLU A 830 -0.87 -138.55 68.50
N ARG A 831 -1.75 -138.07 67.62
CA ARG A 831 -2.70 -138.90 66.88
C ARG A 831 -2.00 -139.81 65.87
N GLU A 832 -1.04 -139.33 65.09
CA GLU A 832 -0.33 -140.15 64.10
C GLU A 832 0.44 -141.31 64.76
N GLU A 833 1.12 -141.07 65.88
CA GLU A 833 1.78 -142.13 66.66
C GLU A 833 0.78 -143.16 67.20
N LEU A 834 -0.39 -142.69 67.66
CA LEU A 834 -1.49 -143.57 68.09
C LEU A 834 -2.15 -144.30 66.91
N GLU A 835 -2.29 -143.67 65.76
CA GLU A 835 -2.93 -144.21 64.56
C GLU A 835 -2.06 -145.29 63.92
N GLU A 836 -0.74 -145.17 63.98
CA GLU A 836 0.21 -146.23 63.59
C GLU A 836 0.11 -147.45 64.54
N THR A 837 -0.02 -147.24 65.85
CA THR A 837 -0.32 -148.36 66.78
C THR A 837 -1.69 -148.99 66.54
N VAL A 838 -2.71 -148.19 66.18
CA VAL A 838 -4.05 -148.68 65.87
C VAL A 838 -4.08 -149.46 64.55
N ASP A 839 -3.29 -149.11 63.53
CA ASP A 839 -3.30 -149.82 62.25
C ASP A 839 -2.60 -151.19 62.33
N ILE A 840 -1.58 -151.32 63.20
CA ILE A 840 -1.01 -152.61 63.58
C ILE A 840 -2.07 -153.46 64.31
N LEU A 841 -2.82 -152.86 65.24
CA LEU A 841 -3.92 -153.55 65.95
C LEU A 841 -5.12 -153.88 65.05
N ARG A 842 -5.41 -153.08 64.01
CA ARG A 842 -6.48 -153.35 63.02
C ARG A 842 -6.14 -154.51 62.09
N LYS A 843 -4.86 -154.73 61.76
CA LYS A 843 -4.43 -155.92 61.01
C LYS A 843 -4.54 -157.20 61.84
N GLU A 844 -4.33 -157.14 63.15
CA GLU A 844 -4.61 -158.22 64.09
C GLU A 844 -6.14 -158.44 64.27
N LEU A 845 -6.92 -157.36 64.38
CA LEU A 845 -8.38 -157.42 64.55
C LEU A 845 -9.10 -158.00 63.32
N ASN A 846 -8.66 -157.70 62.09
CA ASN A 846 -9.26 -158.29 60.89
C ASN A 846 -9.08 -159.81 60.78
N LYS A 847 -8.05 -160.39 61.40
CA LYS A 847 -7.97 -161.85 61.58
C LYS A 847 -9.05 -162.36 62.52
N THR A 848 -9.44 -161.58 63.54
CA THR A 848 -10.51 -161.93 64.49
C THR A 848 -11.93 -161.68 63.94
N GLU A 849 -12.12 -160.70 63.06
CA GLU A 849 -13.41 -160.45 62.40
C GLU A 849 -13.84 -161.58 61.46
N LEU A 850 -12.90 -162.32 60.87
CA LEU A 850 -13.24 -163.51 60.07
C LEU A 850 -13.80 -164.63 60.95
N ALA A 851 -13.33 -164.76 62.20
CA ALA A 851 -13.83 -165.76 63.16
C ALA A 851 -15.20 -165.38 63.77
N ARG A 852 -15.53 -164.09 63.88
CA ARG A 852 -16.80 -163.62 64.46
C ARG A 852 -17.99 -163.72 63.49
N LYS A 853 -17.78 -163.57 62.17
CA LYS A 853 -18.86 -163.73 61.18
C LYS A 853 -19.44 -165.15 61.17
N ASP A 854 -18.66 -166.17 61.54
CA ASP A 854 -19.16 -167.53 61.77
C ASP A 854 -20.07 -167.66 63.02
N ALA A 855 -19.93 -166.78 64.01
CA ALA A 855 -20.82 -166.72 65.19
C ALA A 855 -22.16 -166.00 64.88
N SER A 856 -22.17 -165.08 63.92
CA SER A 856 -23.36 -164.34 63.48
C SER A 856 -24.40 -165.23 62.78
N ILE A 857 -24.03 -166.41 62.29
CA ILE A 857 -24.96 -167.38 61.67
C ILE A 857 -25.68 -168.24 62.74
N ARG A 858 -25.16 -168.29 63.98
CA ARG A 858 -25.78 -169.07 65.08
C ARG A 858 -26.75 -168.25 65.94
N ALA A 859 -26.58 -166.92 66.02
CA ALA A 859 -27.40 -166.05 66.87
C ALA A 859 -28.82 -165.79 66.31
N SER A 860 -28.99 -165.78 64.98
CA SER A 860 -30.30 -165.66 64.33
C SER A 860 -31.22 -166.87 64.56
N SER A 861 -30.66 -168.00 65.02
CA SER A 861 -31.45 -169.17 65.46
C SER A 861 -32.09 -168.97 66.84
N LEU A 862 -31.66 -167.99 67.65
CA LEU A 862 -32.16 -167.75 69.02
C LEU A 862 -33.23 -166.66 69.09
N GLU A 863 -33.34 -165.80 68.08
CA GLU A 863 -34.46 -164.85 67.91
C GLU A 863 -35.83 -165.54 67.77
N LEU A 864 -35.88 -166.84 67.48
CA LEU A 864 -37.14 -167.58 67.34
C LEU A 864 -37.67 -168.18 68.65
N GLN A 865 -36.85 -168.30 69.71
CA GLN A 865 -37.28 -168.89 71.00
C GLN A 865 -37.72 -167.85 72.05
N LYS A 866 -37.17 -166.63 72.02
CA LYS A 866 -37.53 -165.58 72.99
C LYS A 866 -38.97 -165.06 72.80
N ALA A 867 -39.41 -164.93 71.54
CA ALA A 867 -40.74 -164.44 71.18
C ALA A 867 -41.90 -165.36 71.61
N GLN A 868 -41.64 -166.62 72.02
CA GLN A 868 -42.67 -167.56 72.44
C GLN A 868 -42.94 -167.62 73.96
N VAL A 869 -42.05 -167.08 74.82
CA VAL A 869 -42.20 -167.18 76.29
C VAL A 869 -42.76 -165.91 76.93
N GLU A 870 -42.39 -164.73 76.42
CA GLU A 870 -42.92 -163.45 76.92
C GLU A 870 -44.44 -163.31 76.66
N ALA A 871 -44.98 -164.01 75.65
CA ALA A 871 -46.41 -164.12 75.38
C ALA A 871 -47.22 -164.92 76.43
N LYS A 872 -46.59 -165.57 77.42
CA LYS A 872 -47.30 -166.33 78.48
C LYS A 872 -47.36 -165.62 79.85
N LEU A 873 -46.60 -164.54 80.10
CA LEU A 873 -46.60 -163.84 81.40
C LEU A 873 -47.56 -162.62 81.46
N GLN A 874 -47.88 -162.00 80.32
CA GLN A 874 -48.89 -160.93 80.14
C GLN A 874 -50.36 -161.39 80.43
N LYS A 875 -50.58 -162.52 81.12
CA LYS A 875 -51.92 -163.10 81.39
C LYS A 875 -52.22 -163.44 82.85
N LYS A 876 -51.33 -163.10 83.82
CA LYS A 876 -51.54 -163.43 85.24
C LYS A 876 -51.60 -162.25 86.22
N GLU A 877 -51.02 -161.09 85.92
CA GLU A 877 -51.04 -159.94 86.86
C GLU A 877 -52.35 -159.13 86.81
N ASP A 878 -53.04 -159.10 85.66
CA ASP A 878 -54.36 -158.48 85.50
C ASP A 878 -55.53 -159.35 86.03
N GLU A 879 -55.30 -160.47 86.72
CA GLU A 879 -56.37 -161.30 87.36
C GLU A 879 -56.31 -161.34 88.90
N LEU A 880 -55.32 -160.71 89.56
CA LEU A 880 -55.20 -160.61 91.02
C LEU A 880 -55.06 -159.15 91.52
N ASN A 881 -55.43 -158.13 90.76
CA ASN A 881 -56.80 -157.68 90.54
C ASN A 881 -57.77 -157.95 91.70
N LYS A 882 -58.58 -156.94 91.98
CA LYS A 882 -60.00 -157.07 92.35
C LYS A 882 -60.38 -157.80 93.65
N HIS A 883 -59.50 -158.52 94.35
CA HIS A 883 -59.82 -159.16 95.63
C HIS A 883 -59.52 -158.31 96.89
N SER A 884 -58.60 -157.34 96.85
CA SER A 884 -58.22 -156.63 98.09
C SER A 884 -59.03 -155.35 98.39
N SER A 885 -59.92 -154.93 97.48
CA SER A 885 -60.83 -153.78 97.72
C SER A 885 -62.11 -154.14 98.50
N MET A 886 -62.22 -155.35 99.07
CA MET A 886 -63.46 -155.86 99.73
C MET A 886 -63.37 -156.02 101.26
N ILE A 887 -62.27 -155.66 101.93
CA ILE A 887 -62.18 -155.70 103.42
C ILE A 887 -61.66 -154.38 104.00
N ALA A 888 -62.24 -153.28 103.53
CA ALA A 888 -62.74 -152.34 104.52
C ALA A 888 -63.77 -153.09 105.40
N MET A 889 -63.82 -152.73 106.68
CA MET A 889 -65.10 -152.68 107.41
C MET A 889 -65.53 -153.88 108.26
N ILE A 890 -64.64 -154.74 108.79
CA ILE A 890 -64.87 -155.44 110.07
C ILE A 890 -63.54 -155.62 110.85
N HIS A 891 -63.51 -155.09 112.08
CA HIS A 891 -62.49 -155.25 113.15
C HIS A 891 -61.23 -154.37 113.09
N SER A 892 -61.04 -153.32 113.90
CA SER A 892 -61.24 -153.14 115.35
C SER A 892 -60.24 -153.89 116.25
N LEU A 893 -59.60 -153.10 117.15
CA LEU A 893 -58.80 -153.45 118.34
C LEU A 893 -57.38 -154.00 118.08
N SER A 894 -56.31 -153.66 118.79
CA SER A 894 -55.97 -152.59 119.75
C SER A 894 -54.50 -152.84 120.14
N SER A 895 -53.66 -151.79 120.16
CA SER A 895 -52.46 -151.62 121.01
C SER A 895 -51.34 -152.71 121.10
N GLY A 896 -50.11 -152.34 120.70
CA GLY A 896 -48.89 -152.58 121.52
C GLY A 896 -47.75 -153.49 121.00
N LYS A 897 -46.59 -152.83 120.74
CA LYS A 897 -45.16 -153.22 120.98
C LYS A 897 -44.40 -154.33 120.19
N GLN A 898 -43.26 -153.86 119.64
CA GLN A 898 -41.85 -154.36 119.69
C GLN A 898 -41.25 -155.46 118.77
N LYS A 899 -40.02 -155.10 118.28
CA LYS A 899 -38.70 -155.80 118.22
C LYS A 899 -38.14 -156.38 116.89
N SER A 900 -36.87 -155.99 116.65
CA SER A 900 -35.70 -156.72 116.06
C SER A 900 -35.81 -157.20 114.59
N ASP A 901 -34.79 -157.35 113.74
CA ASP A 901 -33.32 -157.14 113.70
C ASP A 901 -32.88 -157.56 112.26
N VAL A 902 -31.83 -156.97 111.66
CA VAL A 902 -30.53 -157.62 111.29
C VAL A 902 -30.32 -158.08 109.82
N ASN A 903 -29.30 -157.46 109.18
CA ASN A 903 -28.12 -158.01 108.45
C ASN A 903 -28.29 -158.87 107.16
N LEU A 904 -27.27 -159.17 106.32
CA LEU A 904 -25.89 -158.72 105.97
C LEU A 904 -25.42 -159.59 104.78
N SER A 905 -24.28 -159.21 104.18
CA SER A 905 -23.21 -160.01 103.52
C SER A 905 -23.35 -160.33 102.01
N LEU A 906 -22.37 -160.01 101.14
CA LEU A 906 -20.98 -159.50 101.31
C LEU A 906 -20.68 -158.35 100.34
#